data_AF-A0A103Y7Q9-F1
#
_entry.id   AF-A0A103Y7Q9-F1
#
_cell.length_a   1.000
_cell.length_b   1.000
_cell.length_c   1.000
_cell.angle_alpha   90.00
_cell.angle_beta   90.00
_cell.angle_gamma   90.00
#
_symmetry.space_group_name_H-M   'P 1'
#
loop_
_entity.id
_entity.type
_entity.pdbx_description
1 polymer ?
#
loop_
_entity_poly.entity_id
_entity_poly.type
_entity_poly.pdbx_seq_one_letter_code
_entity_poly.pdbx_strand_id
1 'polypeptide(L)'
;MDTTILISTVALLATALYWFVCIFRSSQQNRRCAGNLSFGSIHREQVHDKFNQYLSFFHHPKQLTEMAETVPAFVDIFYDLVTDMYEHLWGQSFHFSPSIPGKSNLESTRIHEQMAVDLIDVKPGQKILDAGCGVGGPMRAIAAHSGCNVVGITINEYQVSREKILNEKAGLDKHCQVICGNFLQIPFENESFDGAYSIEATCHAPKLDDVYSEIFRVLKPGSMYVSYEWVTTELYQGEDPKHVEIIHGIERGDALPGLRSYSDVAEVAKKVGFEVVKEKDLAKAPAKPWWRRLKKGRIAYWKKRIVIMLLEKLGIVPKGTVAVHEMLFETMNSFPISTTMDSIAIVCTASLLAGGIYWFVCMLGAAEQKGKRAVDLSGGSIDREQVQENYNQYWSFFRRPKEIETAEKVPAFVDTFYNLVTDIYEWGWGQSFHFSPSIPGKSNLESTKIHEEMAVDLIGVKPGQKILDAGCGVGGPMRAIAAHSGCNVVGITINEYQVSRAKAHNKKAGLDKLCDVVCGNFLEMPFEDESFDGAYSIEATCHAPKLEDVYREIFRVLKPGSMYVSYEWVTTELYRGEDPEHVDIIQGIERGDALPGLRNYSDIATAAKKVGFEVVKEKDLAKPPAKPWWSRLKMGRLAYWRNHIVVMVLETLGVAPKGTVDVHEMLFKTADYLTRGGETGIFTPMHMILCRKPEKSN
;
A
#
# COMPACT_ATOMS: atom_id res chain seq x y z
N MET A 1 13.49 4.98 34.12
CA MET A 1 13.27 4.78 32.68
C MET A 1 11.79 4.42 32.52
N ASP A 2 10.97 5.40 32.15
CA ASP A 2 9.52 5.38 32.39
C ASP A 2 8.76 4.38 31.51
N THR A 3 7.99 3.51 32.17
CA THR A 3 7.00 2.58 31.61
C THR A 3 5.99 3.26 30.67
N THR A 4 5.80 4.57 30.80
CA THR A 4 4.95 5.41 29.93
C THR A 4 5.45 5.47 28.48
N ILE A 5 6.77 5.36 28.25
CA ILE A 5 7.36 5.37 26.89
C ILE A 5 7.07 4.04 26.18
N LEU A 6 7.19 2.91 26.88
CA LEU A 6 6.94 1.58 26.32
C LEU A 6 5.45 1.38 25.95
N ILE A 7 4.53 1.87 26.80
CA ILE A 7 3.08 1.83 26.54
C ILE A 7 2.71 2.70 25.32
N SER A 8 3.37 3.85 25.16
CA SER A 8 3.18 4.72 23.99
C SER A 8 3.66 4.08 22.68
N THR A 9 4.77 3.34 22.75
CA THR A 9 5.37 2.60 21.62
C THR A 9 4.50 1.44 21.16
N VAL A 10 3.97 0.65 22.10
CA VAL A 10 3.04 -0.45 21.81
C VAL A 10 1.71 0.10 21.28
N ALA A 11 1.21 1.22 21.80
CA ALA A 11 -0.04 1.83 21.33
C ALA A 11 0.06 2.37 19.90
N LEU A 12 1.21 2.90 19.47
CA LEU A 12 1.39 3.48 18.12
C LEU A 12 1.54 2.39 17.06
N LEU A 13 2.34 1.36 17.35
CA LEU A 13 2.41 0.15 16.53
C LEU A 13 1.07 -0.57 16.53
N ALA A 14 0.39 -0.70 17.67
CA ALA A 14 -0.94 -1.30 17.75
C ALA A 14 -1.98 -0.46 17.00
N THR A 15 -1.93 0.88 16.99
CA THR A 15 -2.89 1.71 16.24
C THR A 15 -2.67 1.59 14.72
N ALA A 16 -1.41 1.54 14.28
CA ALA A 16 -1.08 1.27 12.88
C ALA A 16 -1.47 -0.16 12.47
N LEU A 17 -1.14 -1.17 13.28
CA LEU A 17 -1.56 -2.57 13.10
C LEU A 17 -3.07 -2.76 13.25
N TYR A 18 -3.76 -1.90 13.99
CA TYR A 18 -5.20 -1.98 14.23
C TYR A 18 -5.99 -1.33 13.11
N TRP A 19 -5.54 -0.21 12.54
CA TRP A 19 -6.06 0.27 11.24
C TRP A 19 -5.79 -0.76 10.13
N PHE A 20 -4.62 -1.41 10.18
CA PHE A 20 -4.29 -2.55 9.33
C PHE A 20 -5.27 -3.73 9.51
N VAL A 21 -5.70 -4.04 10.75
CA VAL A 21 -6.68 -5.10 11.05
C VAL A 21 -8.13 -4.66 10.78
N CYS A 22 -8.49 -3.40 10.94
CA CYS A 22 -9.84 -2.87 10.69
C CYS A 22 -10.16 -2.82 9.19
N ILE A 23 -9.19 -2.44 8.34
CA ILE A 23 -9.29 -2.53 6.87
C ILE A 23 -9.49 -3.99 6.43
N PHE A 24 -8.86 -4.95 7.12
CA PHE A 24 -9.00 -6.39 6.81
C PHE A 24 -10.18 -7.10 7.51
N ARG A 25 -10.74 -6.55 8.60
CA ARG A 25 -11.94 -7.11 9.25
C ARG A 25 -13.23 -6.68 8.55
N SER A 26 -13.30 -5.50 7.95
CA SER A 26 -14.41 -5.15 7.05
C SER A 26 -14.39 -5.99 5.76
N SER A 27 -13.21 -6.46 5.33
CA SER A 27 -13.05 -7.32 4.15
C SER A 27 -13.35 -8.81 4.40
N GLN A 28 -13.58 -9.25 5.64
CA GLN A 28 -14.07 -10.61 5.93
C GLN A 28 -15.58 -10.73 5.69
N GLN A 29 -16.35 -9.63 5.79
CA GLN A 29 -17.78 -9.61 5.49
C GLN A 29 -18.10 -9.11 4.07
N ASN A 30 -17.19 -8.38 3.40
CA ASN A 30 -17.36 -7.99 2.01
C ASN A 30 -16.18 -8.44 1.13
N ARG A 31 -16.43 -9.45 0.29
CA ARG A 31 -15.52 -9.97 -0.76
C ARG A 31 -15.32 -8.97 -1.92
N ARG A 32 -14.99 -7.69 -1.67
CA ARG A 32 -14.62 -6.73 -2.73
C ARG A 32 -13.44 -5.85 -2.31
N CYS A 33 -12.35 -6.03 -3.05
CA CYS A 33 -11.13 -5.24 -3.27
C CYS A 33 -10.76 -4.07 -2.32
N ALA A 34 -9.47 -3.98 -2.03
CA ALA A 34 -8.77 -2.82 -1.45
C ALA A 34 -8.84 -1.51 -2.29
N GLY A 35 -9.74 -1.44 -3.28
CA GLY A 35 -10.00 -0.27 -4.12
C GLY A 35 -11.12 0.66 -3.59
N ASN A 36 -11.90 0.25 -2.58
CA ASN A 36 -13.11 0.97 -2.16
C ASN A 36 -13.01 1.55 -0.73
N LEU A 37 -12.03 2.42 -0.46
CA LEU A 37 -12.03 3.21 0.78
C LEU A 37 -12.90 4.46 0.59
N SER A 38 -14.11 4.46 1.16
CA SER A 38 -15.04 5.60 1.20
C SER A 38 -14.94 6.36 2.53
N PHE A 39 -15.46 7.59 2.54
CA PHE A 39 -15.80 8.33 3.75
C PHE A 39 -17.31 8.43 3.83
N GLY A 40 -17.93 7.69 4.76
CA GLY A 40 -19.38 7.57 4.73
C GLY A 40 -19.88 7.05 3.39
N SER A 41 -20.82 7.79 2.78
CA SER A 41 -21.32 7.49 1.42
C SER A 41 -20.37 7.93 0.29
N ILE A 42 -19.36 8.77 0.58
CA ILE A 42 -18.52 9.45 -0.41
C ILE A 42 -17.47 8.49 -0.98
N HIS A 43 -17.48 8.31 -2.30
CA HIS A 43 -16.46 7.52 -2.98
C HIS A 43 -15.09 8.20 -2.88
N ARG A 44 -14.04 7.39 -2.80
CA ARG A 44 -12.63 7.80 -2.64
C ARG A 44 -12.20 9.00 -3.48
N GLU A 45 -12.60 9.02 -4.73
CA GLU A 45 -12.21 10.05 -5.72
C GLU A 45 -12.87 11.40 -5.46
N GLN A 46 -14.01 11.41 -4.77
CA GLN A 46 -14.84 12.58 -4.53
C GLN A 46 -14.55 13.25 -3.18
N VAL A 47 -13.76 12.62 -2.29
CA VAL A 47 -13.50 13.13 -0.93
C VAL A 47 -12.92 14.53 -0.94
N HIS A 48 -11.95 14.80 -1.82
CA HIS A 48 -11.35 16.13 -1.94
C HIS A 48 -12.36 17.19 -2.43
N ASP A 49 -13.18 16.85 -3.44
CA ASP A 49 -14.15 17.78 -4.01
C ASP A 49 -15.28 18.07 -3.02
N LYS A 50 -15.75 17.06 -2.29
CA LYS A 50 -16.75 17.20 -1.21
C LYS A 50 -16.21 18.03 -0.04
N PHE A 51 -14.94 17.86 0.33
CA PHE A 51 -14.28 18.71 1.31
C PHE A 51 -14.18 20.18 0.85
N ASN A 52 -13.83 20.42 -0.41
CA ASN A 52 -13.81 21.78 -0.97
C ASN A 52 -15.22 22.39 -1.05
N GLN A 53 -16.24 21.58 -1.38
CA GLN A 53 -17.63 21.99 -1.33
C GLN A 53 -18.02 22.41 0.09
N TYR A 54 -17.64 21.64 1.11
CA TYR A 54 -17.85 21.98 2.53
C TYR A 54 -17.19 23.31 2.90
N LEU A 55 -15.92 23.52 2.54
CA LEU A 55 -15.21 24.77 2.86
C LEU A 55 -15.82 26.01 2.20
N SER A 56 -16.39 25.85 1.01
CA SER A 56 -16.99 26.97 0.26
C SER A 56 -18.11 27.69 1.02
N PHE A 57 -18.82 26.98 1.91
CA PHE A 57 -19.87 27.55 2.76
C PHE A 57 -19.33 28.60 3.76
N PHE A 58 -18.04 28.56 4.09
CA PHE A 58 -17.41 29.50 5.04
C PHE A 58 -16.67 30.67 4.37
N HIS A 59 -16.59 30.70 3.04
CA HIS A 59 -15.97 31.81 2.30
C HIS A 59 -16.84 33.08 2.28
N HIS A 60 -18.15 32.96 2.59
CA HIS A 60 -19.11 34.06 2.67
C HIS A 60 -19.84 34.08 4.03
N PRO A 61 -19.17 34.45 5.13
CA PRO A 61 -19.68 34.28 6.50
C PRO A 61 -20.95 35.09 6.84
N LYS A 62 -21.33 36.09 6.02
CA LYS A 62 -22.54 36.91 6.23
C LYS A 62 -23.85 36.27 5.74
N GLN A 63 -23.85 35.06 5.16
CA GLN A 63 -25.03 34.49 4.48
C GLN A 63 -25.54 33.14 5.00
N LEU A 64 -24.88 32.47 5.95
CA LEU A 64 -25.31 31.11 6.39
C LEU A 64 -26.69 31.09 7.08
N THR A 65 -27.07 32.17 7.78
CA THR A 65 -28.41 32.33 8.36
C THR A 65 -29.49 32.70 7.34
N GLU A 66 -29.12 33.20 6.15
CA GLU A 66 -30.03 33.56 5.05
C GLU A 66 -30.27 32.40 4.07
N MET A 67 -29.44 31.35 4.11
CA MET A 67 -29.52 30.19 3.22
C MET A 67 -30.13 28.95 3.91
N ALA A 68 -31.32 29.10 4.51
CA ALA A 68 -32.01 28.01 5.22
C ALA A 68 -32.20 26.72 4.38
N GLU A 69 -32.27 26.85 3.05
CA GLU A 69 -32.39 25.72 2.12
C GLU A 69 -31.10 24.91 1.93
N THR A 70 -29.91 25.50 2.17
CA THR A 70 -28.62 24.84 1.89
C THR A 70 -27.92 24.28 3.12
N VAL A 71 -28.23 24.78 4.31
CA VAL A 71 -27.68 24.29 5.59
C VAL A 71 -27.89 22.78 5.79
N PRO A 72 -29.06 22.18 5.48
CA PRO A 72 -29.25 20.74 5.63
C PRO A 72 -28.26 19.92 4.77
N ALA A 73 -28.02 20.35 3.52
CA ALA A 73 -27.06 19.69 2.63
C ALA A 73 -25.61 19.88 3.09
N PHE A 74 -25.30 21.02 3.70
CA PHE A 74 -24.00 21.30 4.30
C PHE A 74 -23.70 20.38 5.49
N VAL A 75 -24.66 20.21 6.40
CA VAL A 75 -24.56 19.31 7.56
C VAL A 75 -24.45 17.84 7.11
N ASP A 76 -25.18 17.45 6.07
CA ASP A 76 -25.10 16.12 5.48
C ASP A 76 -23.69 15.80 4.94
N ILE A 77 -23.10 16.70 4.15
CA ILE A 77 -21.72 16.54 3.64
C ILE A 77 -20.71 16.41 4.78
N PHE A 78 -20.85 17.21 5.84
CA PHE A 78 -19.97 17.13 7.00
C PHE A 78 -20.03 15.75 7.65
N TYR A 79 -21.22 15.25 7.96
CA TYR A 79 -21.38 13.96 8.62
C TYR A 79 -20.96 12.79 7.73
N ASP A 80 -21.12 12.87 6.42
CA ASP A 80 -20.53 11.91 5.49
C ASP A 80 -18.99 11.89 5.58
N LEU A 81 -18.35 13.06 5.69
CA LEU A 81 -16.89 13.17 5.78
C LEU A 81 -16.33 12.72 7.14
N VAL A 82 -17.11 12.74 8.24
CA VAL A 82 -16.53 12.56 9.58
C VAL A 82 -17.07 11.35 10.37
N THR A 83 -18.21 10.77 9.99
CA THR A 83 -18.89 9.71 10.79
C THR A 83 -17.96 8.53 11.11
N ASP A 84 -17.24 7.99 10.12
CA ASP A 84 -16.34 6.85 10.34
C ASP A 84 -15.16 7.21 11.25
N MET A 85 -14.65 8.45 11.12
CA MET A 85 -13.59 8.96 11.98
C MET A 85 -14.10 9.13 13.42
N TYR A 86 -15.31 9.65 13.60
CA TYR A 86 -15.93 9.85 14.91
C TYR A 86 -16.20 8.52 15.62
N GLU A 87 -16.82 7.55 14.94
CA GLU A 87 -17.05 6.21 15.48
C GLU A 87 -15.73 5.55 15.93
N HIS A 88 -14.64 5.77 15.18
CA HIS A 88 -13.35 5.19 15.51
C HIS A 88 -12.64 5.90 16.66
N LEU A 89 -12.66 7.24 16.68
CA LEU A 89 -11.92 8.04 17.65
C LEU A 89 -12.62 8.09 19.01
N TRP A 90 -13.95 8.14 18.98
CA TRP A 90 -14.76 8.45 20.16
C TRP A 90 -15.84 7.39 20.44
N GLY A 91 -16.04 6.44 19.53
CA GLY A 91 -17.09 5.42 19.66
C GLY A 91 -18.43 5.91 19.13
N GLN A 92 -19.48 5.16 19.40
CA GLN A 92 -20.83 5.44 18.90
C GLN A 92 -21.55 6.58 19.63
N SER A 93 -20.96 7.06 20.73
CA SER A 93 -21.50 8.10 21.61
C SER A 93 -20.48 9.24 21.68
N PHE A 94 -20.61 10.20 20.77
CA PHE A 94 -19.73 11.38 20.73
C PHE A 94 -20.49 12.62 21.16
N HIS A 95 -20.42 12.92 22.46
CA HIS A 95 -20.96 14.15 23.03
C HIS A 95 -20.04 14.73 24.10
N PHE A 96 -20.03 16.06 24.23
CA PHE A 96 -19.34 16.71 25.33
C PHE A 96 -20.12 16.48 26.61
N SER A 97 -19.46 15.92 27.63
CA SER A 97 -20.09 15.62 28.91
C SER A 97 -19.19 16.01 30.09
N PRO A 98 -19.77 16.43 31.22
CA PRO A 98 -19.01 16.59 32.46
C PRO A 98 -18.27 15.31 32.84
N SER A 99 -17.09 15.45 33.44
CA SER A 99 -16.36 14.28 33.96
C SER A 99 -16.86 13.92 35.35
N ILE A 100 -17.28 12.67 35.53
CA ILE A 100 -17.74 12.15 36.82
C ILE A 100 -16.54 11.51 37.55
N PRO A 101 -16.21 11.94 38.80
CA PRO A 101 -15.14 11.33 39.57
C PRO A 101 -15.33 9.82 39.73
N GLY A 102 -14.25 9.04 39.51
CA GLY A 102 -14.28 7.58 39.62
C GLY A 102 -14.88 6.83 38.43
N LYS A 103 -15.37 7.53 37.40
CA LYS A 103 -15.90 6.93 36.16
C LYS A 103 -14.97 7.15 34.98
N SER A 104 -15.02 6.24 34.01
CA SER A 104 -14.39 6.45 32.70
C SER A 104 -15.12 7.55 31.91
N ASN A 105 -14.48 8.05 30.84
CA ASN A 105 -15.11 9.04 29.95
C ASN A 105 -16.39 8.49 29.32
N LEU A 106 -16.36 7.24 28.85
CA LEU A 106 -17.51 6.60 28.21
C LEU A 106 -18.67 6.42 29.19
N GLU A 107 -18.39 5.98 30.43
CA GLU A 107 -19.42 5.90 31.48
C GLU A 107 -19.98 7.29 31.82
N SER A 108 -19.14 8.32 31.89
CA SER A 108 -19.60 9.68 32.16
C SER A 108 -20.53 10.20 31.06
N THR A 109 -20.19 9.96 29.78
CA THR A 109 -21.02 10.32 28.63
C THR A 109 -22.34 9.55 28.64
N ARG A 110 -22.33 8.24 28.90
CA ARG A 110 -23.57 7.44 28.98
C ARG A 110 -24.53 7.91 30.09
N ILE A 111 -24.01 8.19 31.27
CA ILE A 111 -24.81 8.73 32.38
C ILE A 111 -25.43 10.08 31.98
N HIS A 112 -24.68 10.89 31.25
CA HIS A 112 -25.17 12.17 30.75
C HIS A 112 -26.24 12.02 29.67
N GLU A 113 -26.09 11.09 28.73
CA GLU A 113 -27.12 10.75 27.73
C GLU A 113 -28.41 10.26 28.40
N GLN A 114 -28.29 9.36 29.39
CA GLN A 114 -29.44 8.82 30.14
C GLN A 114 -30.19 9.87 30.95
N MET A 115 -29.49 10.92 31.42
CA MET A 115 -30.11 12.04 32.12
C MET A 115 -31.23 12.69 31.30
N ALA A 116 -31.15 12.71 29.96
CA ALA A 116 -32.19 13.29 29.12
C ALA A 116 -33.55 12.62 29.35
N VAL A 117 -33.60 11.28 29.37
CA VAL A 117 -34.85 10.55 29.60
C VAL A 117 -35.25 10.47 31.06
N ASP A 118 -34.29 10.51 31.99
CA ASP A 118 -34.59 10.61 33.42
C ASP A 118 -35.29 11.94 33.74
N LEU A 119 -34.95 13.03 33.04
CA LEU A 119 -35.62 14.33 33.19
C LEU A 119 -37.01 14.38 32.55
N ILE A 120 -37.23 13.61 31.49
CA ILE A 120 -38.55 13.44 30.85
C ILE A 120 -39.47 12.53 31.69
N ASP A 121 -38.89 11.74 32.61
CA ASP A 121 -39.56 10.68 33.39
C ASP A 121 -40.21 9.60 32.50
N VAL A 122 -39.46 9.16 31.49
CA VAL A 122 -39.92 8.18 30.50
C VAL A 122 -40.30 6.84 31.15
N LYS A 123 -41.43 6.29 30.74
CA LYS A 123 -41.92 4.96 31.15
C LYS A 123 -41.66 3.92 30.05
N PRO A 124 -41.48 2.63 30.42
CA PRO A 124 -41.31 1.56 29.45
C PRO A 124 -42.44 1.54 28.40
N GLY A 125 -42.07 1.35 27.13
CA GLY A 125 -42.99 1.32 25.99
C GLY A 125 -43.43 2.68 25.43
N GLN A 126 -43.17 3.80 26.12
CA GLN A 126 -43.43 5.14 25.57
C GLN A 126 -42.60 5.42 24.32
N LYS A 127 -43.15 6.24 23.41
CA LYS A 127 -42.52 6.59 22.15
C LYS A 127 -41.81 7.94 22.27
N ILE A 128 -40.47 7.93 22.18
CA ILE A 128 -39.60 9.09 22.36
C ILE A 128 -38.93 9.47 21.04
N LEU A 129 -38.86 10.77 20.75
CA LEU A 129 -38.14 11.30 19.59
C LEU A 129 -36.68 11.64 19.96
N ASP A 130 -35.72 11.20 19.15
CA ASP A 130 -34.33 11.66 19.15
C ASP A 130 -34.09 12.54 17.90
N ALA A 131 -34.06 13.85 18.10
CA ALA A 131 -33.90 14.82 17.02
C ALA A 131 -32.40 15.05 16.74
N GLY A 132 -31.90 14.49 15.62
CA GLY A 132 -30.46 14.52 15.26
C GLY A 132 -29.67 13.33 15.80
N CYS A 133 -30.24 12.13 15.72
CA CYS A 133 -29.75 10.93 16.40
C CYS A 133 -28.39 10.36 15.92
N GLY A 134 -27.86 10.85 14.80
CA GLY A 134 -26.62 10.35 14.20
C GLY A 134 -26.64 8.84 13.92
N VAL A 135 -25.60 8.13 14.35
CA VAL A 135 -25.53 6.64 14.29
C VAL A 135 -26.30 5.93 15.42
N GLY A 136 -27.05 6.67 16.25
CA GLY A 136 -27.96 6.13 17.27
C GLY A 136 -27.31 5.63 18.57
N GLY A 137 -26.13 6.12 18.93
CA GLY A 137 -25.45 5.72 20.18
C GLY A 137 -26.25 6.03 21.44
N PRO A 138 -26.59 7.30 21.70
CA PRO A 138 -27.44 7.71 22.82
C PRO A 138 -28.80 7.01 22.79
N MET A 139 -29.45 6.97 21.62
CA MET A 139 -30.72 6.27 21.40
C MET A 139 -30.69 4.83 21.92
N ARG A 140 -29.68 4.04 21.56
CA ARG A 140 -29.55 2.65 22.05
C ARG A 140 -29.30 2.57 23.55
N ALA A 141 -28.44 3.46 24.08
CA ALA A 141 -28.14 3.49 25.51
C ALA A 141 -29.37 3.86 26.35
N ILE A 142 -30.20 4.76 25.82
CA ILE A 142 -31.45 5.23 26.41
C ILE A 142 -32.51 4.13 26.36
N ALA A 143 -32.76 3.52 25.19
CA ALA A 143 -33.75 2.46 25.05
C ALA A 143 -33.43 1.26 25.95
N ALA A 144 -32.15 0.90 26.08
CA ALA A 144 -31.70 -0.15 26.99
C ALA A 144 -31.87 0.19 28.48
N HIS A 145 -31.81 1.47 28.84
CA HIS A 145 -31.94 1.95 30.22
C HIS A 145 -33.40 2.08 30.68
N SER A 146 -34.26 2.66 29.84
CA SER A 146 -35.65 3.00 30.20
C SER A 146 -36.68 1.99 29.68
N GLY A 147 -36.34 1.16 28.69
CA GLY A 147 -37.29 0.28 28.00
C GLY A 147 -38.29 1.01 27.10
N CYS A 148 -38.02 2.28 26.76
CA CYS A 148 -38.83 3.04 25.82
C CYS A 148 -38.54 2.67 24.36
N ASN A 149 -39.43 3.09 23.47
CA ASN A 149 -39.23 2.99 22.03
C ASN A 149 -38.75 4.35 21.52
N VAL A 150 -37.53 4.42 21.00
CA VAL A 150 -36.94 5.65 20.49
C VAL A 150 -37.01 5.66 18.97
N VAL A 151 -37.52 6.75 18.41
CA VAL A 151 -37.46 7.03 16.98
C VAL A 151 -36.48 8.16 16.76
N GLY A 152 -35.40 7.89 16.05
CA GLY A 152 -34.41 8.90 15.68
C GLY A 152 -34.64 9.45 14.28
N ILE A 153 -34.30 10.72 14.09
CA ILE A 153 -34.20 11.35 12.78
C ILE A 153 -32.77 11.86 12.56
N THR A 154 -32.19 11.55 11.41
CA THR A 154 -30.92 12.13 10.96
C THR A 154 -31.02 12.45 9.48
N ILE A 155 -30.35 13.51 9.03
CA ILE A 155 -30.35 13.88 7.61
C ILE A 155 -29.47 12.98 6.75
N ASN A 156 -28.50 12.31 7.37
CA ASN A 156 -27.45 11.59 6.65
C ASN A 156 -27.81 10.11 6.44
N GLU A 157 -27.98 9.72 5.17
CA GLU A 157 -28.39 8.36 4.79
C GLU A 157 -27.35 7.31 5.19
N TYR A 158 -26.06 7.66 5.15
CA TYR A 158 -25.00 6.75 5.61
C TYR A 158 -25.16 6.39 7.08
N GLN A 159 -25.44 7.37 7.95
CA GLN A 159 -25.69 7.14 9.38
C GLN A 159 -26.91 6.24 9.61
N VAL A 160 -27.98 6.36 8.81
CA VAL A 160 -29.14 5.44 8.87
C VAL A 160 -28.72 4.01 8.54
N SER A 161 -27.93 3.82 7.47
CA SER A 161 -27.44 2.48 7.09
C SER A 161 -26.55 1.86 8.18
N ARG A 162 -25.74 2.68 8.86
CA ARG A 162 -24.88 2.28 9.98
C ARG A 162 -25.70 1.92 11.21
N GLU A 163 -26.67 2.74 11.55
CA GLU A 163 -27.55 2.53 12.68
C GLU A 163 -28.28 1.19 12.61
N LYS A 164 -28.81 0.82 11.44
CA LYS A 164 -29.56 -0.43 11.29
C LYS A 164 -28.73 -1.65 11.70
N ILE A 165 -27.47 -1.68 11.24
CA ILE A 165 -26.50 -2.72 11.58
C ILE A 165 -26.20 -2.72 13.10
N LEU A 166 -26.05 -1.53 13.68
CA LEU A 166 -25.71 -1.37 15.09
C LEU A 166 -26.86 -1.74 16.02
N ASN A 167 -28.10 -1.44 15.65
CA ASN A 167 -29.30 -1.80 16.39
C ASN A 167 -29.55 -3.31 16.35
N GLU A 168 -29.47 -3.93 15.18
CA GLU A 168 -29.58 -5.39 15.03
C GLU A 168 -28.52 -6.09 15.89
N LYS A 169 -27.28 -5.61 15.85
CA LYS A 169 -26.19 -6.15 16.67
C LYS A 169 -26.41 -5.98 18.17
N ALA A 170 -27.09 -4.91 18.59
CA ALA A 170 -27.45 -4.66 19.97
C ALA A 170 -28.73 -5.40 20.41
N GLY A 171 -29.48 -6.01 19.49
CA GLY A 171 -30.80 -6.60 19.75
C GLY A 171 -31.86 -5.56 20.11
N LEU A 172 -31.69 -4.32 19.64
CA LEU A 172 -32.57 -3.18 19.93
C LEU A 172 -33.34 -2.69 18.69
N ASP A 173 -33.29 -3.42 17.58
CA ASP A 173 -34.00 -3.11 16.33
C ASP A 173 -35.52 -2.92 16.49
N LYS A 174 -36.11 -3.53 17.52
CA LYS A 174 -37.54 -3.36 17.86
C LYS A 174 -37.83 -2.12 18.70
N HIS A 175 -36.83 -1.61 19.40
CA HIS A 175 -36.94 -0.48 20.33
C HIS A 175 -36.34 0.81 19.78
N CYS A 176 -35.52 0.72 18.73
CA CYS A 176 -34.82 1.84 18.14
C CYS A 176 -35.04 1.81 16.62
N GLN A 177 -35.60 2.90 16.08
CA GLN A 177 -35.85 3.06 14.65
C GLN A 177 -35.33 4.42 14.19
N VAL A 178 -34.46 4.46 13.20
CA VAL A 178 -34.01 5.71 12.59
C VAL A 178 -34.61 5.89 11.20
N ILE A 179 -34.99 7.14 10.91
CA ILE A 179 -35.39 7.57 9.59
C ILE A 179 -34.42 8.62 9.04
N CYS A 180 -34.19 8.55 7.73
CA CYS A 180 -33.48 9.61 7.01
C CYS A 180 -34.46 10.76 6.78
N GLY A 181 -34.20 11.93 7.36
CA GLY A 181 -35.11 13.06 7.27
C GLY A 181 -34.55 14.36 7.85
N ASN A 182 -35.15 15.46 7.41
CA ASN A 182 -34.84 16.78 7.94
C ASN A 182 -35.68 17.05 9.20
N PHE A 183 -35.04 17.24 10.35
CA PHE A 183 -35.73 17.61 11.60
C PHE A 183 -36.41 19.00 11.60
N LEU A 184 -36.22 19.80 10.54
CA LEU A 184 -37.02 21.01 10.26
C LEU A 184 -38.37 20.68 9.61
N GLN A 185 -38.59 19.41 9.25
CA GLN A 185 -39.83 18.87 8.67
C GLN A 185 -39.98 17.41 9.12
N ILE A 186 -40.35 17.21 10.38
CA ILE A 186 -40.39 15.89 11.00
C ILE A 186 -41.57 15.11 10.38
N PRO A 187 -41.35 13.96 9.71
CA PRO A 187 -42.37 13.25 8.95
C PRO A 187 -43.26 12.38 9.85
N PHE A 188 -43.80 12.99 10.90
CA PHE A 188 -44.77 12.40 11.81
C PHE A 188 -45.94 13.36 11.99
N GLU A 189 -47.11 12.78 12.26
CA GLU A 189 -48.32 13.53 12.58
C GLU A 189 -48.15 14.31 13.89
N ASN A 190 -49.00 15.31 14.08
CA ASN A 190 -49.01 16.09 15.31
C ASN A 190 -49.24 15.16 16.52
N GLU A 191 -48.68 15.51 17.67
CA GLU A 191 -48.93 14.79 18.93
C GLU A 191 -48.61 13.28 18.89
N SER A 192 -47.61 12.88 18.10
CA SER A 192 -47.18 11.49 17.92
C SER A 192 -46.25 10.95 19.01
N PHE A 193 -45.64 11.81 19.83
CA PHE A 193 -44.57 11.43 20.77
C PHE A 193 -44.88 11.76 22.23
N ASP A 194 -44.50 10.85 23.13
CA ASP A 194 -44.64 10.97 24.59
C ASP A 194 -43.53 11.80 25.24
N GLY A 195 -42.49 12.15 24.48
CA GLY A 195 -41.36 12.97 24.89
C GLY A 195 -40.35 13.08 23.76
N ALA A 196 -39.43 14.03 23.87
CA ALA A 196 -38.36 14.22 22.88
C ALA A 196 -37.06 14.66 23.56
N TYR A 197 -35.93 14.36 22.92
CA TYR A 197 -34.67 14.98 23.27
C TYR A 197 -33.83 15.30 22.02
N SER A 198 -32.90 16.23 22.19
CA SER A 198 -31.83 16.55 21.26
C SER A 198 -30.53 16.72 22.04
N ILE A 199 -29.47 16.07 21.57
CA ILE A 199 -28.14 16.15 22.19
C ILE A 199 -27.18 16.64 21.11
N GLU A 200 -26.76 17.89 21.23
CA GLU A 200 -25.82 18.58 20.35
C GLU A 200 -26.25 18.51 18.87
N ALA A 201 -27.53 18.77 18.64
CA ALA A 201 -28.15 18.56 17.34
C ALA A 201 -28.84 19.81 16.79
N THR A 202 -29.63 20.51 17.61
CA THR A 202 -30.37 21.70 17.15
C THR A 202 -29.46 22.90 16.91
N CYS A 203 -28.22 22.87 17.41
CA CYS A 203 -27.16 23.80 16.99
C CYS A 203 -26.85 23.78 15.49
N HIS A 204 -27.21 22.72 14.76
CA HIS A 204 -27.08 22.65 13.30
C HIS A 204 -28.27 23.28 12.56
N ALA A 205 -29.34 23.68 13.26
CA ALA A 205 -30.49 24.31 12.62
C ALA A 205 -30.17 25.78 12.23
N PRO A 206 -30.60 26.25 11.04
CA PRO A 206 -30.46 27.66 10.65
C PRO A 206 -31.16 28.59 11.63
N LYS A 207 -32.35 28.19 12.11
CA LYS A 207 -33.13 28.91 13.11
C LYS A 207 -33.68 27.93 14.13
N LEU A 208 -33.57 28.30 15.40
CA LEU A 208 -34.05 27.48 16.51
C LEU A 208 -35.58 27.42 16.57
N ASP A 209 -36.28 28.48 16.17
CA ASP A 209 -37.75 28.51 16.21
C ASP A 209 -38.36 27.51 15.22
N ASP A 210 -37.77 27.32 14.05
CA ASP A 210 -38.23 26.34 13.07
C ASP A 210 -38.15 24.90 13.62
N VAL A 211 -36.99 24.49 14.16
CA VAL A 211 -36.81 23.13 14.72
C VAL A 211 -37.61 22.93 16.00
N TYR A 212 -37.69 23.93 16.88
CA TYR A 212 -38.49 23.81 18.10
C TYR A 212 -39.99 23.78 17.80
N SER A 213 -40.46 24.49 16.76
CA SER A 213 -41.87 24.42 16.33
C SER A 213 -42.23 23.02 15.85
N GLU A 214 -41.35 22.37 15.10
CA GLU A 214 -41.57 20.98 14.65
C GLU A 214 -41.54 19.98 15.81
N ILE A 215 -40.59 20.11 16.74
CA ILE A 215 -40.55 19.27 17.95
C ILE A 215 -41.82 19.49 18.79
N PHE A 216 -42.24 20.74 18.99
CA PHE A 216 -43.47 21.08 19.71
C PHE A 216 -44.70 20.45 19.04
N ARG A 217 -44.80 20.56 17.71
CA ARG A 217 -45.92 20.02 16.91
C ARG A 217 -46.09 18.51 17.10
N VAL A 218 -45.00 17.75 17.09
CA VAL A 218 -45.06 16.28 17.17
C VAL A 218 -45.16 15.74 18.60
N LEU A 219 -45.00 16.58 19.62
CA LEU A 219 -45.17 16.20 21.02
C LEU A 219 -46.63 16.26 21.45
N LYS A 220 -47.06 15.27 22.25
CA LYS A 220 -48.36 15.32 22.91
C LYS A 220 -48.40 16.47 23.93
N PRO A 221 -49.58 17.07 24.18
CA PRO A 221 -49.73 18.07 25.23
C PRO A 221 -49.27 17.54 26.59
N GLY A 222 -48.41 18.30 27.28
CA GLY A 222 -47.85 17.93 28.59
C GLY A 222 -46.59 17.06 28.54
N SER A 223 -46.15 16.60 27.36
CA SER A 223 -44.89 15.89 27.20
C SER A 223 -43.67 16.81 27.42
N MET A 224 -42.55 16.23 27.87
CA MET A 224 -41.32 16.97 28.10
C MET A 224 -40.36 16.88 26.91
N TYR A 225 -39.63 17.97 26.68
CA TYR A 225 -38.52 18.06 25.73
C TYR A 225 -37.23 18.43 26.47
N VAL A 226 -36.14 17.72 26.19
CA VAL A 226 -34.80 18.04 26.70
C VAL A 226 -33.87 18.42 25.56
N SER A 227 -33.33 19.62 25.61
CA SER A 227 -32.29 20.08 24.69
C SER A 227 -30.96 20.21 25.44
N TYR A 228 -29.90 19.63 24.88
CA TYR A 228 -28.53 19.79 25.35
C TYR A 228 -27.68 20.32 24.20
N GLU A 229 -27.17 21.55 24.31
CA GLU A 229 -26.66 22.29 23.15
C GLU A 229 -25.38 23.05 23.44
N TRP A 230 -24.69 23.42 22.37
CA TRP A 230 -23.55 24.33 22.41
C TRP A 230 -24.04 25.77 22.30
N VAL A 231 -23.62 26.61 23.24
CA VAL A 231 -24.01 28.01 23.28
C VAL A 231 -22.82 28.90 23.61
N THR A 232 -22.87 30.14 23.14
CA THR A 232 -21.98 31.18 23.64
C THR A 232 -22.44 31.63 25.03
N THR A 233 -21.47 31.90 25.90
CA THR A 233 -21.75 32.41 27.26
C THR A 233 -21.84 33.93 27.25
N GLU A 234 -22.28 34.50 28.37
CA GLU A 234 -22.27 35.94 28.66
C GLU A 234 -20.89 36.61 28.51
N LEU A 235 -19.81 35.83 28.42
CA LEU A 235 -18.44 36.32 28.22
C LEU A 235 -18.10 36.56 26.74
N TYR A 236 -18.87 36.02 25.81
CA TYR A 236 -18.64 36.20 24.39
C TYR A 236 -18.92 37.65 23.99
N GLN A 237 -17.98 38.25 23.24
CA GLN A 237 -18.09 39.61 22.73
C GLN A 237 -17.86 39.55 21.24
N GLY A 238 -18.93 39.74 20.45
CA GLY A 238 -18.90 39.60 18.99
C GLY A 238 -18.02 40.63 18.26
N GLU A 239 -17.54 41.64 18.96
CA GLU A 239 -16.59 42.63 18.44
C GLU A 239 -15.12 42.29 18.77
N ASP A 240 -14.86 41.38 19.73
CA ASP A 240 -13.50 40.96 20.07
C ASP A 240 -12.98 39.98 19.00
N PRO A 241 -11.92 40.33 18.25
CA PRO A 241 -11.40 39.48 17.19
C PRO A 241 -10.99 38.08 17.65
N LYS A 242 -10.50 37.93 18.89
CA LYS A 242 -10.10 36.62 19.44
C LYS A 242 -11.30 35.75 19.75
N HIS A 243 -12.37 36.35 20.27
CA HIS A 243 -13.61 35.64 20.52
C HIS A 243 -14.24 35.18 19.21
N VAL A 244 -14.28 36.05 18.21
CA VAL A 244 -14.76 35.72 16.85
C VAL A 244 -13.93 34.60 16.22
N GLU A 245 -12.60 34.64 16.32
CA GLU A 245 -11.71 33.58 15.81
C GLU A 245 -12.00 32.22 16.46
N ILE A 246 -12.17 32.18 17.79
CA ILE A 246 -12.49 30.96 18.54
C ILE A 246 -13.83 30.38 18.07
N ILE A 247 -14.87 31.21 17.98
CA ILE A 247 -16.22 30.80 17.58
C ILE A 247 -16.25 30.33 16.13
N HIS A 248 -15.64 31.07 15.19
CA HIS A 248 -15.54 30.64 13.79
C HIS A 248 -14.77 29.32 13.63
N GLY A 249 -13.75 29.07 14.47
CA GLY A 249 -13.04 27.79 14.45
C GLY A 249 -13.93 26.62 14.89
N ILE A 250 -14.77 26.83 15.90
CA ILE A 250 -15.76 25.83 16.36
C ILE A 250 -16.83 25.62 15.28
N GLU A 251 -17.38 26.69 14.73
CA GLU A 251 -18.40 26.63 13.68
C GLU A 251 -17.91 25.92 12.42
N ARG A 252 -16.65 26.16 12.02
CA ARG A 252 -16.03 25.50 10.87
C ARG A 252 -15.64 24.05 11.14
N GLY A 253 -15.18 23.72 12.33
CA GLY A 253 -14.75 22.34 12.63
C GLY A 253 -15.91 21.38 12.90
N ASP A 254 -17.09 21.90 13.28
CA ASP A 254 -18.26 21.10 13.69
C ASP A 254 -19.52 21.39 12.86
N ALA A 255 -19.39 22.03 11.70
CA ALA A 255 -20.50 22.34 10.80
C ALA A 255 -21.69 23.07 11.45
N LEU A 256 -21.41 24.13 12.20
CA LEU A 256 -22.44 24.94 12.86
C LEU A 256 -22.72 26.20 12.01
N PRO A 257 -23.99 26.47 11.62
CA PRO A 257 -24.35 27.67 10.85
C PRO A 257 -24.27 28.97 11.66
N GLY A 258 -23.95 28.86 12.95
CA GLY A 258 -23.75 29.96 13.88
C GLY A 258 -24.10 29.53 15.31
N LEU A 259 -23.25 29.76 16.29
CA LEU A 259 -23.60 29.47 17.70
C LEU A 259 -24.59 30.51 18.26
N ARG A 260 -25.56 30.05 19.05
CA ARG A 260 -26.56 30.92 19.70
C ARG A 260 -26.10 31.33 21.09
N SER A 261 -26.62 32.44 21.62
CA SER A 261 -26.34 32.81 22.99
C SER A 261 -27.09 31.90 23.97
N TYR A 262 -26.53 31.75 25.16
CA TYR A 262 -27.14 31.01 26.26
C TYR A 262 -28.61 31.45 26.53
N SER A 263 -28.89 32.76 26.46
CA SER A 263 -30.24 33.30 26.67
C SER A 263 -31.22 32.98 25.54
N ASP A 264 -30.75 32.93 24.28
CA ASP A 264 -31.63 32.75 23.12
C ASP A 264 -32.35 31.39 23.15
N VAL A 265 -31.69 30.34 23.63
CA VAL A 265 -32.23 28.97 23.63
C VAL A 265 -33.53 28.89 24.43
N ALA A 266 -33.52 29.40 25.67
CA ALA A 266 -34.70 29.39 26.55
C ALA A 266 -35.78 30.37 26.08
N GLU A 267 -35.40 31.52 25.51
CA GLU A 267 -36.35 32.51 24.99
C GLU A 267 -37.10 31.99 23.75
N VAL A 268 -36.39 31.33 22.83
CA VAL A 268 -36.99 30.73 21.63
C VAL A 268 -37.92 29.59 21.99
N ALA A 269 -37.55 28.74 22.95
CA ALA A 269 -38.43 27.68 23.45
C ALA A 269 -39.76 28.25 23.99
N LYS A 270 -39.71 29.32 24.79
CA LYS A 270 -40.91 30.02 25.28
C LYS A 270 -41.73 30.64 24.16
N LYS A 271 -41.07 31.26 23.17
CA LYS A 271 -41.74 31.87 22.00
C LYS A 271 -42.54 30.85 21.20
N VAL A 272 -42.02 29.63 21.04
CA VAL A 272 -42.70 28.54 20.33
C VAL A 272 -43.88 27.97 21.13
N GLY A 273 -43.82 28.02 22.46
CA GLY A 273 -44.91 27.58 23.34
C GLY A 273 -44.50 26.61 24.45
N PHE A 274 -43.21 26.29 24.59
CA PHE A 274 -42.73 25.47 25.70
C PHE A 274 -42.72 26.25 27.02
N GLU A 275 -43.09 25.57 28.10
CA GLU A 275 -42.79 26.02 29.46
C GLU A 275 -41.38 25.54 29.87
N VAL A 276 -40.48 26.47 30.17
CA VAL A 276 -39.11 26.12 30.62
C VAL A 276 -39.14 25.79 32.11
N VAL A 277 -39.19 24.50 32.42
CA VAL A 277 -39.27 23.99 33.80
C VAL A 277 -37.90 23.83 34.48
N LYS A 278 -36.82 23.70 33.70
CA LYS A 278 -35.45 23.53 34.21
C LYS A 278 -34.42 23.99 33.18
N GLU A 279 -33.42 24.73 33.65
CA GLU A 279 -32.31 25.22 32.85
C GLU A 279 -31.02 25.13 33.68
N LYS A 280 -29.94 24.63 33.09
CA LYS A 280 -28.67 24.45 33.81
C LYS A 280 -27.47 24.45 32.87
N ASP A 281 -26.50 25.29 33.18
CA ASP A 281 -25.15 25.20 32.60
C ASP A 281 -24.35 24.06 33.26
N LEU A 282 -24.14 22.99 32.50
CA LEU A 282 -23.37 21.82 32.94
C LEU A 282 -21.85 21.98 32.79
N ALA A 283 -21.39 23.00 32.07
CA ALA A 283 -19.97 23.32 31.91
C ALA A 283 -19.39 23.97 33.19
N LYS A 284 -20.20 24.69 33.97
CA LYS A 284 -19.82 25.29 35.27
C LYS A 284 -19.60 24.26 36.41
N ALA A 285 -19.99 23.00 36.21
CA ALA A 285 -20.13 22.01 37.30
C ALA A 285 -18.96 21.06 37.64
N PRO A 286 -17.92 20.78 36.80
CA PRO A 286 -17.02 19.66 37.10
C PRO A 286 -15.75 20.06 37.87
N ALA A 287 -15.31 19.19 38.79
CA ALA A 287 -13.99 19.24 39.45
C ALA A 287 -12.79 19.18 38.45
N LYS A 288 -13.06 18.88 37.17
CA LYS A 288 -12.12 18.89 36.04
C LYS A 288 -12.80 19.52 34.82
N PRO A 289 -12.19 20.49 34.13
CA PRO A 289 -12.81 21.12 32.97
C PRO A 289 -13.14 20.13 31.85
N TRP A 290 -14.29 20.30 31.17
CA TRP A 290 -14.74 19.42 30.08
C TRP A 290 -13.73 19.37 28.92
N TRP A 291 -13.12 20.51 28.58
CA TRP A 291 -12.08 20.65 27.55
C TRP A 291 -10.75 19.98 27.90
N ARG A 292 -10.55 19.51 29.15
CA ARG A 292 -9.35 18.75 29.54
C ARG A 292 -9.21 17.46 28.72
N ARG A 293 -10.32 16.88 28.26
CA ARG A 293 -10.33 15.70 27.38
C ARG A 293 -9.67 16.00 26.02
N LEU A 294 -9.76 17.24 25.54
CA LEU A 294 -9.15 17.70 24.28
C LEU A 294 -7.64 17.98 24.43
N LYS A 295 -7.16 18.40 25.62
CA LYS A 295 -5.74 18.75 25.85
C LYS A 295 -4.74 17.61 25.64
N LYS A 296 -5.12 16.35 25.89
CA LYS A 296 -4.24 15.19 25.62
C LYS A 296 -4.14 14.84 24.13
N GLY A 297 -4.96 15.47 23.29
CA GLY A 297 -5.15 15.13 21.89
C GLY A 297 -4.07 15.64 20.94
N ARG A 298 -3.35 16.76 21.21
CA ARG A 298 -2.43 17.36 20.20
C ARG A 298 -1.25 16.46 19.83
N ILE A 299 -0.63 15.75 20.78
CA ILE A 299 0.46 14.79 20.47
C ILE A 299 -0.09 13.59 19.69
N ALA A 300 -1.23 13.05 20.11
CA ALA A 300 -1.90 11.97 19.39
C ALA A 300 -2.35 12.41 17.99
N TYR A 301 -2.76 13.66 17.85
CA TYR A 301 -3.14 14.31 16.60
C TYR A 301 -1.94 14.42 15.67
N TRP A 302 -0.82 15.02 16.08
CA TRP A 302 0.37 15.12 15.22
C TRP A 302 0.92 13.75 14.81
N LYS A 303 0.88 12.77 15.73
CA LYS A 303 1.22 11.37 15.43
C LYS A 303 0.29 10.78 14.37
N LYS A 304 -1.03 10.97 14.50
CA LYS A 304 -2.03 10.49 13.55
C LYS A 304 -1.96 11.23 12.21
N ARG A 305 -1.71 12.54 12.22
CA ARG A 305 -1.51 13.37 11.04
C ARG A 305 -0.34 12.87 10.21
N ILE A 306 0.83 12.59 10.82
CA ILE A 306 1.98 12.04 10.09
C ILE A 306 1.63 10.69 9.44
N VAL A 307 0.94 9.81 10.18
CA VAL A 307 0.50 8.52 9.64
C VAL A 307 -0.50 8.69 8.50
N ILE A 308 -1.52 9.55 8.66
CA ILE A 308 -2.54 9.83 7.65
C ILE A 308 -1.93 10.48 6.42
N MET A 309 -0.98 11.41 6.58
CA MET A 309 -0.22 11.99 5.47
C MET A 309 0.55 10.93 4.69
N LEU A 310 1.19 9.98 5.38
CA LEU A 310 1.87 8.87 4.72
C LEU A 310 0.88 7.98 3.98
N LEU A 311 -0.23 7.59 4.63
CA LEU A 311 -1.26 6.76 4.01
C LEU A 311 -1.91 7.44 2.80
N GLU A 312 -2.10 8.76 2.83
CA GLU A 312 -2.66 9.52 1.71
C GLU A 312 -1.66 9.60 0.55
N LYS A 313 -0.39 9.91 0.84
CA LYS A 313 0.69 9.91 -0.18
C LYS A 313 0.92 8.53 -0.80
N LEU A 314 0.75 7.46 -0.02
CA LEU A 314 0.87 6.07 -0.48
C LEU A 314 -0.36 5.60 -1.26
N GLY A 315 -1.38 6.44 -1.47
CA GLY A 315 -2.60 6.02 -2.15
C GLY A 315 -3.33 4.91 -1.39
N ILE A 316 -3.21 4.85 -0.06
CA ILE A 316 -3.95 3.93 0.81
C ILE A 316 -5.27 4.57 1.25
N VAL A 317 -5.25 5.83 1.74
CA VAL A 317 -6.47 6.57 2.07
C VAL A 317 -6.82 7.61 0.98
N PRO A 318 -8.09 8.03 0.83
CA PRO A 318 -8.52 9.03 -0.13
C PRO A 318 -7.72 10.34 -0.08
N LYS A 319 -7.57 10.98 -1.24
CA LYS A 319 -6.99 12.33 -1.31
C LYS A 319 -7.93 13.31 -0.59
N GLY A 320 -7.38 14.17 0.26
CA GLY A 320 -8.14 15.06 1.14
C GLY A 320 -8.35 14.53 2.57
N THR A 321 -7.92 13.30 2.90
CA THR A 321 -8.05 12.73 4.25
C THR A 321 -7.29 13.52 5.31
N VAL A 322 -6.09 14.02 4.97
CA VAL A 322 -5.32 14.93 5.84
C VAL A 322 -6.10 16.21 6.10
N ALA A 323 -6.76 16.76 5.08
CA ALA A 323 -7.49 18.02 5.18
C ALA A 323 -8.76 17.86 6.05
N VAL A 324 -9.50 16.76 5.89
CA VAL A 324 -10.62 16.39 6.79
C VAL A 324 -10.11 16.21 8.22
N HIS A 325 -8.96 15.57 8.41
CA HIS A 325 -8.36 15.43 9.74
C HIS A 325 -7.95 16.78 10.35
N GLU A 326 -7.44 17.71 9.54
CA GLU A 326 -7.07 19.06 9.95
C GLU A 326 -8.29 19.90 10.35
N MET A 327 -9.37 19.85 9.58
CA MET A 327 -10.64 20.51 9.88
C MET A 327 -11.16 20.13 11.27
N LEU A 328 -11.18 18.84 11.61
CA LEU A 328 -11.60 18.35 12.93
C LEU A 328 -10.72 18.84 14.09
N PHE A 329 -9.50 19.29 13.79
CA PHE A 329 -8.57 19.80 14.78
C PHE A 329 -8.64 21.31 14.97
N GLU A 330 -9.28 22.05 14.05
CA GLU A 330 -9.52 23.48 14.21
C GLU A 330 -10.32 23.77 15.48
N THR A 331 -11.43 23.05 15.71
CA THR A 331 -12.18 23.09 16.98
C THR A 331 -11.29 22.84 18.20
N MET A 332 -10.37 21.87 18.12
CA MET A 332 -9.49 21.52 19.23
C MET A 332 -8.44 22.61 19.53
N ASN A 333 -8.02 23.40 18.54
CA ASN A 333 -7.04 24.49 18.70
C ASN A 333 -7.66 25.77 19.28
N SER A 334 -8.97 25.93 19.22
CA SER A 334 -9.69 27.08 19.80
C SER A 334 -9.69 27.11 21.35
N PHE A 335 -9.09 26.12 22.03
CA PHE A 335 -9.03 26.03 23.50
C PHE A 335 -7.62 26.33 24.09
N PRO A 336 -7.50 27.04 25.23
CA PRO A 336 -6.22 27.58 25.74
C PRO A 336 -5.19 26.54 26.23
N ILE A 337 -3.90 26.83 25.99
CA ILE A 337 -2.72 25.96 26.24
C ILE A 337 -1.84 26.50 27.39
N SER A 338 -1.11 25.61 28.09
CA SER A 338 0.14 25.97 28.79
C SER A 338 1.34 25.46 28.00
N THR A 339 2.23 26.35 27.60
CA THR A 339 3.41 26.10 26.76
C THR A 339 4.55 25.47 27.57
N THR A 340 4.61 24.14 27.62
CA THR A 340 5.85 23.44 27.99
C THR A 340 5.82 22.00 27.48
N MET A 341 6.89 21.63 26.76
CA MET A 341 7.28 20.30 26.24
C MET A 341 6.95 20.01 24.77
N ASP A 342 7.72 20.58 23.83
CA ASP A 342 7.53 20.34 22.39
C ASP A 342 8.73 19.74 21.61
N SER A 343 9.98 19.79 22.07
CA SER A 343 11.09 19.34 21.19
C SER A 343 11.48 17.87 21.36
N ILE A 344 11.45 17.34 22.59
CA ILE A 344 12.01 16.00 22.89
C ILE A 344 11.09 14.88 22.38
N ALA A 345 9.76 15.02 22.51
CA ALA A 345 8.80 14.00 22.10
C ALA A 345 8.74 13.83 20.56
N ILE A 346 8.89 14.92 19.82
CA ILE A 346 8.96 14.92 18.35
C ILE A 346 10.24 14.20 17.89
N VAL A 347 11.39 14.57 18.47
CA VAL A 347 12.68 13.93 18.17
C VAL A 347 12.64 12.44 18.50
N CYS A 348 12.17 12.04 19.68
CA CYS A 348 12.07 10.63 20.04
C CYS A 348 11.11 9.84 19.13
N THR A 349 9.99 10.43 18.70
CA THR A 349 9.05 9.75 17.78
C THR A 349 9.66 9.60 16.39
N ALA A 350 10.35 10.62 15.88
CA ALA A 350 11.07 10.55 14.61
C ALA A 350 12.22 9.52 14.67
N SER A 351 13.00 9.49 15.75
CA SER A 351 14.07 8.52 15.96
C SER A 351 13.55 7.08 16.11
N LEU A 352 12.37 6.88 16.70
CA LEU A 352 11.74 5.56 16.81
C LEU A 352 11.13 5.09 15.50
N LEU A 353 10.55 5.98 14.69
CA LEU A 353 10.12 5.66 13.33
C LEU A 353 11.32 5.32 12.45
N ALA A 354 12.39 6.12 12.51
CA ALA A 354 13.64 5.82 11.83
C ALA A 354 14.26 4.50 12.32
N GLY A 355 14.23 4.22 13.62
CA GLY A 355 14.71 2.96 14.20
C GLY A 355 13.85 1.75 13.85
N GLY A 356 12.52 1.93 13.76
CA GLY A 356 11.57 0.89 13.34
C GLY A 356 11.69 0.58 11.85
N ILE A 357 11.85 1.61 11.00
CA ILE A 357 12.16 1.47 9.59
C ILE A 357 13.54 0.81 9.41
N TYR A 358 14.55 1.25 10.16
CA TYR A 358 15.89 0.65 10.16
C TYR A 358 15.85 -0.83 10.55
N TRP A 359 15.13 -1.18 11.62
CA TRP A 359 14.96 -2.56 12.05
C TRP A 359 14.16 -3.38 11.03
N PHE A 360 13.09 -2.84 10.46
CA PHE A 360 12.27 -3.50 9.43
C PHE A 360 13.07 -3.77 8.14
N VAL A 361 13.90 -2.80 7.72
CA VAL A 361 14.78 -2.87 6.56
C VAL A 361 15.98 -3.81 6.80
N CYS A 362 16.54 -3.85 8.02
CA CYS A 362 17.76 -4.61 8.32
C CYS A 362 17.53 -6.03 8.86
N MET A 363 16.42 -6.31 9.57
CA MET A 363 16.18 -7.61 10.23
C MET A 363 15.17 -8.50 9.49
N LEU A 364 14.23 -7.94 8.72
CA LEU A 364 13.23 -8.72 7.98
C LEU A 364 13.55 -8.88 6.48
N GLY A 365 14.60 -8.21 6.00
CA GLY A 365 15.19 -8.40 4.67
C GLY A 365 16.07 -9.65 4.60
N ALA A 366 15.49 -10.82 4.90
CA ALA A 366 16.15 -12.06 4.52
C ALA A 366 16.03 -12.21 2.99
N ALA A 367 17.04 -11.73 2.26
CA ALA A 367 17.39 -12.27 0.96
C ALA A 367 17.78 -13.76 1.13
N GLU A 368 17.75 -14.56 0.07
CA GLU A 368 18.17 -15.97 0.11
C GLU A 368 19.63 -16.11 0.63
N GLN A 369 20.43 -15.03 0.57
CA GLN A 369 21.71 -14.89 1.26
C GLN A 369 21.55 -14.23 2.64
N LYS A 370 21.85 -14.98 3.71
CA LYS A 370 22.01 -14.43 5.07
C LYS A 370 23.07 -13.31 5.07
N GLY A 371 22.70 -12.12 5.55
CA GLY A 371 23.65 -11.06 5.92
C GLY A 371 23.75 -9.83 5.00
N LYS A 372 22.98 -9.73 3.91
CA LYS A 372 22.87 -8.50 3.09
C LYS A 372 21.77 -7.59 3.62
N ARG A 373 22.06 -6.30 3.82
CA ARG A 373 21.10 -5.26 4.26
C ARG A 373 20.57 -4.51 3.05
N ALA A 374 19.36 -3.92 3.12
CA ALA A 374 18.84 -3.15 1.99
C ALA A 374 19.66 -1.88 1.67
N VAL A 375 20.49 -1.41 2.61
CA VAL A 375 21.47 -0.32 2.36
C VAL A 375 22.63 -0.75 1.46
N ASP A 376 22.78 -2.06 1.21
CA ASP A 376 23.80 -2.59 0.29
C ASP A 376 23.28 -2.60 -1.17
N LEU A 377 22.05 -2.12 -1.44
CA LEU A 377 21.54 -1.85 -2.79
C LEU A 377 22.12 -0.51 -3.29
N SER A 378 23.09 -0.55 -4.20
CA SER A 378 23.69 0.66 -4.79
C SER A 378 22.86 1.30 -5.90
N GLY A 379 21.89 0.57 -6.48
CA GLY A 379 21.07 1.05 -7.61
C GLY A 379 21.68 0.76 -8.99
N GLY A 380 22.69 -0.11 -9.06
CA GLY A 380 23.40 -0.51 -10.28
C GLY A 380 24.55 0.42 -10.66
N SER A 381 24.94 0.37 -11.94
CA SER A 381 25.86 1.31 -12.60
C SER A 381 25.23 2.64 -13.00
N ILE A 382 23.91 2.74 -12.88
CA ILE A 382 23.16 3.91 -13.33
C ILE A 382 23.28 5.00 -12.27
N ASP A 383 23.61 6.22 -12.70
CA ASP A 383 23.54 7.38 -11.81
C ASP A 383 22.15 7.45 -11.19
N ARG A 384 22.05 7.78 -9.89
CA ARG A 384 20.78 7.79 -9.15
C ARG A 384 19.71 8.64 -9.84
N GLU A 385 20.13 9.62 -10.64
CA GLU A 385 19.25 10.51 -11.40
C GLU A 385 18.72 9.89 -12.72
N GLN A 386 19.40 8.89 -13.27
CA GLN A 386 19.13 8.31 -14.60
C GLN A 386 18.29 7.03 -14.58
N VAL A 387 18.02 6.44 -13.40
CA VAL A 387 17.29 5.16 -13.30
C VAL A 387 15.89 5.24 -13.93
N GLN A 388 15.14 6.32 -13.69
CA GLN A 388 13.84 6.53 -14.30
C GLN A 388 13.91 6.70 -15.82
N GLU A 389 14.92 7.42 -16.31
CA GLU A 389 15.12 7.64 -17.75
C GLU A 389 15.47 6.33 -18.45
N ASN A 390 16.38 5.54 -17.88
CA ASN A 390 16.76 4.22 -18.41
C ASN A 390 15.58 3.24 -18.37
N TYR A 391 14.75 3.27 -17.31
CA TYR A 391 13.50 2.49 -17.28
C TYR A 391 12.54 2.92 -18.39
N ASN A 392 12.34 4.23 -18.58
CA ASN A 392 11.48 4.76 -19.64
C ASN A 392 12.01 4.40 -21.03
N GLN A 393 13.33 4.46 -21.24
CA GLN A 393 14.00 4.04 -22.46
C GLN A 393 13.76 2.55 -22.70
N TYR A 394 14.00 1.70 -21.70
CA TYR A 394 13.71 0.26 -21.76
C TYR A 394 12.24 -0.01 -22.14
N TRP A 395 11.30 0.65 -21.45
CA TRP A 395 9.87 0.45 -21.70
C TRP A 395 9.41 1.00 -23.05
N SER A 396 10.11 1.98 -23.61
CA SER A 396 9.80 2.54 -24.92
C SER A 396 9.98 1.54 -26.06
N PHE A 397 10.93 0.59 -25.93
CA PHE A 397 11.15 -0.49 -26.91
C PHE A 397 9.92 -1.39 -27.07
N PHE A 398 9.12 -1.56 -26.00
CA PHE A 398 7.93 -2.41 -26.03
C PHE A 398 6.64 -1.68 -26.43
N ARG A 399 6.63 -0.34 -26.41
CA ARG A 399 5.51 0.44 -26.96
C ARG A 399 5.48 0.45 -28.49
N ARG A 400 6.59 0.10 -29.14
CA ARG A 400 6.74 0.07 -30.60
C ARG A 400 7.32 -1.27 -31.05
N PRO A 401 6.46 -2.30 -31.25
CA PRO A 401 6.89 -3.66 -31.56
C PRO A 401 7.89 -3.79 -32.72
N LYS A 402 7.85 -2.86 -33.69
CA LYS A 402 8.71 -2.85 -34.88
C LYS A 402 10.17 -2.40 -34.63
N GLU A 403 10.49 -1.78 -33.48
CA GLU A 403 11.86 -1.28 -33.24
C GLU A 403 12.83 -2.35 -32.70
N ILE A 404 12.31 -3.44 -32.12
CA ILE A 404 13.10 -4.60 -31.68
C ILE A 404 13.51 -5.49 -32.88
N GLU A 405 12.88 -5.31 -34.05
CA GLU A 405 13.15 -6.11 -35.25
C GLU A 405 14.51 -5.78 -35.91
N THR A 406 15.14 -4.64 -35.61
CA THR A 406 16.47 -4.33 -36.14
C THR A 406 17.57 -4.89 -35.25
N ALA A 407 18.24 -5.96 -35.70
CA ALA A 407 19.31 -6.66 -34.97
C ALA A 407 20.40 -5.72 -34.39
N GLU A 408 20.63 -4.57 -35.03
CA GLU A 408 21.61 -3.56 -34.61
C GLU A 408 21.31 -2.92 -33.24
N LYS A 409 20.03 -2.81 -32.84
CA LYS A 409 19.64 -2.14 -31.59
C LYS A 409 19.63 -3.08 -30.37
N VAL A 410 19.65 -4.40 -30.60
CA VAL A 410 19.50 -5.39 -29.53
C VAL A 410 20.65 -5.34 -28.50
N PRO A 411 21.93 -5.19 -28.87
CA PRO A 411 23.00 -5.09 -27.86
C PRO A 411 22.83 -3.93 -26.88
N ALA A 412 22.47 -2.74 -27.38
CA ALA A 412 22.24 -1.56 -26.53
C ALA A 412 20.99 -1.73 -25.62
N PHE A 413 19.96 -2.38 -26.13
CA PHE A 413 18.76 -2.72 -25.39
C PHE A 413 19.06 -3.67 -24.22
N VAL A 414 19.82 -4.74 -24.47
CA VAL A 414 20.24 -5.72 -23.46
C VAL A 414 21.18 -5.08 -22.43
N ASP A 415 22.11 -4.22 -22.85
CA ASP A 415 22.97 -3.47 -21.92
C ASP A 415 22.15 -2.57 -20.97
N THR A 416 21.17 -1.83 -21.51
CA THR A 416 20.27 -0.98 -20.71
C THR A 416 19.50 -1.78 -19.67
N PHE A 417 18.99 -2.96 -20.03
CA PHE A 417 18.32 -3.87 -19.11
C PHE A 417 19.24 -4.29 -17.96
N TYR A 418 20.44 -4.78 -18.26
CA TYR A 418 21.36 -5.26 -17.22
C TYR A 418 21.91 -4.15 -16.32
N ASN A 419 22.03 -2.92 -16.82
CA ASN A 419 22.30 -1.75 -15.98
C ASN A 419 21.20 -1.53 -14.92
N LEU A 420 19.94 -1.80 -15.24
CA LEU A 420 18.79 -1.63 -14.33
C LEU A 420 18.68 -2.75 -13.29
N VAL A 421 18.90 -4.01 -13.69
CA VAL A 421 18.50 -5.18 -12.87
C VAL A 421 19.64 -5.85 -12.11
N THR A 422 20.91 -5.66 -12.49
CA THR A 422 22.05 -6.45 -11.97
C THR A 422 22.15 -6.39 -10.44
N ASP A 423 22.00 -5.23 -9.81
CA ASP A 423 22.07 -5.10 -8.35
C ASP A 423 20.91 -5.81 -7.64
N ILE A 424 19.71 -5.73 -8.21
CA ILE A 424 18.51 -6.39 -7.68
C ILE A 424 18.67 -7.91 -7.78
N TYR A 425 19.19 -8.40 -8.91
CA TYR A 425 19.56 -9.80 -9.07
C TYR A 425 20.66 -10.21 -8.09
N GLU A 426 21.72 -9.41 -7.91
CA GLU A 426 22.79 -9.75 -6.97
C GLU A 426 22.31 -9.83 -5.52
N TRP A 427 21.35 -8.97 -5.17
CA TRP A 427 20.74 -8.94 -3.86
C TRP A 427 19.75 -10.08 -3.64
N GLY A 428 18.85 -10.33 -4.60
CA GLY A 428 17.75 -11.29 -4.48
C GLY A 428 18.10 -12.73 -4.86
N TRP A 429 18.90 -12.92 -5.91
CA TRP A 429 19.17 -14.21 -6.57
C TRP A 429 20.61 -14.73 -6.37
N GLY A 430 21.56 -13.86 -6.05
CA GLY A 430 22.94 -14.26 -5.72
C GLY A 430 23.96 -13.86 -6.78
N GLN A 431 24.87 -14.75 -7.20
CA GLN A 431 25.88 -14.41 -8.22
C GLN A 431 25.75 -15.24 -9.51
N SER A 432 24.81 -16.17 -9.54
CA SER A 432 24.52 -17.07 -10.65
C SER A 432 23.06 -16.88 -11.05
N PHE A 433 22.82 -16.00 -12.02
CA PHE A 433 21.48 -15.62 -12.49
C PHE A 433 20.99 -16.55 -13.58
N HIS A 434 20.79 -17.82 -13.23
CA HIS A 434 20.24 -18.80 -14.16
C HIS A 434 19.46 -19.86 -13.39
N PHE A 435 18.64 -20.62 -14.10
CA PHE A 435 17.91 -21.75 -13.56
C PHE A 435 18.80 -22.99 -13.48
N SER A 436 18.41 -23.91 -12.59
CA SER A 436 19.08 -25.21 -12.47
C SER A 436 18.07 -26.29 -12.09
N PRO A 437 18.26 -27.53 -12.54
CA PRO A 437 17.43 -28.64 -12.12
C PRO A 437 17.48 -28.79 -10.59
N SER A 438 16.33 -29.00 -9.97
CA SER A 438 16.29 -29.28 -8.53
C SER A 438 16.76 -30.71 -8.25
N ILE A 439 17.69 -30.86 -7.30
CA ILE A 439 18.22 -32.15 -6.89
C ILE A 439 17.64 -32.53 -5.52
N PRO A 440 16.96 -33.68 -5.37
CA PRO A 440 16.43 -34.12 -4.08
C PRO A 440 17.51 -34.13 -2.98
N GLY A 441 17.21 -33.52 -1.84
CA GLY A 441 18.12 -33.44 -0.70
C GLY A 441 19.20 -32.34 -0.79
N LYS A 442 19.21 -31.53 -1.85
CA LYS A 442 20.14 -30.40 -2.04
C LYS A 442 19.42 -29.07 -1.95
N SER A 443 20.11 -28.05 -1.47
CA SER A 443 19.65 -26.66 -1.55
C SER A 443 19.66 -26.15 -3.01
N ASN A 444 18.95 -25.04 -3.28
CA ASN A 444 18.99 -24.39 -4.59
C ASN A 444 20.43 -24.03 -4.98
N LEU A 445 21.19 -23.45 -4.04
CA LEU A 445 22.58 -23.06 -4.24
C LEU A 445 23.46 -24.26 -4.62
N GLU A 446 23.35 -25.39 -3.91
CA GLU A 446 24.11 -26.61 -4.26
C GLU A 446 23.69 -27.18 -5.61
N SER A 447 22.39 -27.17 -5.92
CA SER A 447 21.87 -27.67 -7.19
C SER A 447 22.35 -26.81 -8.38
N THR A 448 22.39 -25.49 -8.21
CA THR A 448 22.96 -24.56 -9.19
C THR A 448 24.45 -24.82 -9.38
N LYS A 449 25.22 -24.95 -8.30
CA LYS A 449 26.64 -25.27 -8.40
C LYS A 449 26.90 -26.57 -9.15
N ILE A 450 26.17 -27.65 -8.84
CA ILE A 450 26.30 -28.94 -9.53
C ILE A 450 25.94 -28.82 -11.02
N HIS A 451 24.94 -27.99 -11.35
CA HIS A 451 24.55 -27.72 -12.73
C HIS A 451 25.65 -26.99 -13.53
N GLU A 452 26.29 -26.00 -12.91
CA GLU A 452 27.45 -25.29 -13.48
C GLU A 452 28.64 -26.25 -13.67
N GLU A 453 28.97 -27.07 -12.68
CA GLU A 453 30.05 -28.07 -12.74
C GLU A 453 29.80 -29.11 -13.84
N MET A 454 28.54 -29.55 -14.01
CA MET A 454 28.16 -30.48 -15.08
C MET A 454 28.47 -29.91 -16.47
N ALA A 455 28.32 -28.60 -16.69
CA ALA A 455 28.61 -27.98 -17.98
C ALA A 455 30.07 -28.21 -18.37
N VAL A 456 31.00 -28.01 -17.44
CA VAL A 456 32.43 -28.20 -17.71
C VAL A 456 32.83 -29.68 -17.78
N ASP A 457 32.20 -30.55 -16.99
CA ASP A 457 32.40 -31.99 -17.07
C ASP A 457 32.00 -32.55 -18.44
N LEU A 458 30.91 -32.04 -19.03
CA LEU A 458 30.46 -32.40 -20.38
C LEU A 458 31.42 -31.91 -21.48
N ILE A 459 32.07 -30.76 -21.27
CA ILE A 459 33.13 -30.27 -22.17
C ILE A 459 34.36 -31.19 -22.10
N GLY A 460 34.62 -31.78 -20.92
CA GLY A 460 35.74 -32.69 -20.71
C GLY A 460 37.08 -31.98 -20.51
N VAL A 461 37.04 -30.71 -20.09
CA VAL A 461 38.22 -29.85 -19.92
C VAL A 461 39.24 -30.45 -18.96
N LYS A 462 40.51 -30.12 -19.15
CA LYS A 462 41.62 -30.46 -18.26
C LYS A 462 42.12 -29.22 -17.51
N PRO A 463 42.72 -29.40 -16.32
CA PRO A 463 43.34 -28.29 -15.60
C PRO A 463 44.31 -27.50 -16.49
N GLY A 464 44.25 -26.17 -16.41
CA GLY A 464 45.06 -25.26 -17.21
C GLY A 464 44.57 -24.99 -18.64
N GLN A 465 43.65 -25.78 -19.20
CA GLN A 465 43.04 -25.45 -20.50
C GLN A 465 42.17 -24.20 -20.42
N LYS A 466 41.95 -23.54 -21.55
CA LYS A 466 41.25 -22.26 -21.64
C LYS A 466 39.86 -22.44 -22.23
N ILE A 467 38.81 -22.04 -21.52
CA ILE A 467 37.42 -22.10 -21.99
C ILE A 467 36.73 -20.74 -22.00
N LEU A 468 35.73 -20.60 -22.86
CA LEU A 468 34.91 -19.41 -23.01
C LEU A 468 33.59 -19.52 -22.22
N ASP A 469 33.25 -18.47 -21.48
CA ASP A 469 31.91 -18.21 -20.94
C ASP A 469 31.23 -17.11 -21.77
N ALA A 470 30.34 -17.51 -22.69
CA ALA A 470 29.65 -16.60 -23.60
C ALA A 470 28.39 -16.03 -22.93
N GLY A 471 28.52 -14.83 -22.34
CA GLY A 471 27.47 -14.17 -21.56
C GLY A 471 27.65 -14.31 -20.05
N CYS A 472 28.86 -14.09 -19.55
CA CYS A 472 29.27 -14.47 -18.19
C CYS A 472 28.63 -13.67 -17.03
N GLY A 473 27.95 -12.56 -17.31
CA GLY A 473 27.34 -11.70 -16.29
C GLY A 473 28.35 -11.29 -15.19
N VAL A 474 27.96 -11.47 -13.92
CA VAL A 474 28.85 -11.20 -12.76
C VAL A 474 29.78 -12.38 -12.39
N GLY A 475 29.85 -13.41 -13.24
CA GLY A 475 30.83 -14.50 -13.18
C GLY A 475 30.57 -15.60 -12.15
N GLY A 476 29.34 -15.81 -11.69
CA GLY A 476 29.00 -16.90 -10.77
C GLY A 476 29.39 -18.29 -11.31
N PRO A 477 28.83 -18.71 -12.46
CA PRO A 477 29.15 -19.99 -13.09
C PRO A 477 30.63 -20.14 -13.40
N MET A 478 31.24 -19.09 -13.96
CA MET A 478 32.69 -19.00 -14.21
C MET A 478 33.53 -19.41 -13.00
N ARG A 479 33.22 -18.87 -11.81
CA ARG A 479 33.97 -19.18 -10.59
C ARG A 479 33.72 -20.61 -10.11
N ALA A 480 32.49 -21.11 -10.18
CA ALA A 480 32.18 -22.49 -9.82
C ALA A 480 32.93 -23.47 -10.71
N ILE A 481 32.90 -23.24 -12.02
CA ILE A 481 33.56 -24.06 -13.05
C ILE A 481 35.08 -24.04 -12.90
N ALA A 482 35.68 -22.86 -12.73
CA ALA A 482 37.12 -22.72 -12.55
C ALA A 482 37.60 -23.41 -11.25
N ALA A 483 36.85 -23.26 -10.16
CA ALA A 483 37.18 -23.89 -8.88
C ALA A 483 37.08 -25.42 -8.92
N HIS A 484 36.12 -25.96 -9.68
CA HIS A 484 35.92 -27.42 -9.83
C HIS A 484 36.95 -28.07 -10.74
N SER A 485 37.22 -27.46 -11.90
CA SER A 485 38.03 -28.07 -12.96
C SER A 485 39.50 -27.65 -12.97
N GLY A 486 39.84 -26.51 -12.36
CA GLY A 486 41.16 -25.89 -12.48
C GLY A 486 41.48 -25.35 -13.88
N CYS A 487 40.48 -25.17 -14.74
CA CYS A 487 40.66 -24.53 -16.05
C CYS A 487 40.73 -23.01 -15.93
N ASN A 488 41.23 -22.36 -16.98
CA ASN A 488 41.18 -20.93 -17.15
C ASN A 488 39.88 -20.56 -17.88
N VAL A 489 39.03 -19.75 -17.27
CA VAL A 489 37.76 -19.29 -17.86
C VAL A 489 37.89 -17.83 -18.26
N VAL A 490 37.62 -17.52 -19.52
CA VAL A 490 37.48 -16.15 -20.00
C VAL A 490 36.01 -15.90 -20.32
N GLY A 491 35.42 -14.92 -19.65
CA GLY A 491 34.04 -14.53 -19.89
C GLY A 491 33.93 -13.29 -20.74
N ILE A 492 32.88 -13.23 -21.54
CA ILE A 492 32.45 -12.04 -22.27
C ILE A 492 31.05 -11.65 -21.82
N THR A 493 30.83 -10.36 -21.56
CA THR A 493 29.50 -9.78 -21.34
C THR A 493 29.43 -8.41 -22.00
N ILE A 494 28.25 -8.00 -22.46
CA ILE A 494 28.05 -6.68 -23.10
C ILE A 494 28.15 -5.52 -22.10
N ASN A 495 28.00 -5.82 -20.81
CA ASN A 495 27.79 -4.82 -19.77
C ASN A 495 29.05 -4.56 -18.93
N GLU A 496 29.62 -3.35 -19.06
CA GLU A 496 30.86 -2.95 -18.36
C GLU A 496 30.72 -3.01 -16.83
N TYR A 497 29.53 -2.72 -16.31
CA TYR A 497 29.28 -2.81 -14.87
C TYR A 497 29.44 -4.23 -14.37
N GLN A 498 28.85 -5.21 -15.04
CA GLN A 498 29.01 -6.63 -14.74
C GLN A 498 30.48 -7.07 -14.82
N VAL A 499 31.27 -6.54 -15.75
CA VAL A 499 32.73 -6.78 -15.80
C VAL A 499 33.41 -6.32 -14.51
N SER A 500 33.14 -5.09 -14.06
CA SER A 500 33.71 -4.55 -12.82
C SER A 500 33.34 -5.40 -11.60
N ARG A 501 32.07 -5.84 -11.53
CA ARG A 501 31.55 -6.70 -10.47
C ARG A 501 32.18 -8.08 -10.49
N ALA A 502 32.26 -8.71 -11.66
CA ALA A 502 32.86 -10.02 -11.84
C ALA A 502 34.34 -10.03 -11.43
N LYS A 503 35.14 -9.02 -11.85
CA LYS A 503 36.54 -8.88 -11.44
C LYS A 503 36.69 -8.74 -9.92
N ALA A 504 35.83 -7.93 -9.28
CA ALA A 504 35.82 -7.80 -7.83
C ALA A 504 35.49 -9.13 -7.13
N HIS A 505 34.51 -9.87 -7.62
CA HIS A 505 34.12 -11.17 -7.06
C HIS A 505 35.18 -12.25 -7.29
N ASN A 506 35.82 -12.28 -8.46
CA ASN A 506 36.91 -13.19 -8.79
C ASN A 506 38.08 -12.99 -7.82
N LYS A 507 38.49 -11.72 -7.60
CA LYS A 507 39.52 -11.38 -6.62
C LYS A 507 39.14 -11.75 -5.20
N LYS A 508 37.89 -11.47 -4.80
CA LYS A 508 37.38 -11.83 -3.46
C LYS A 508 37.39 -13.34 -3.22
N ALA A 509 37.14 -14.14 -4.26
CA ALA A 509 37.18 -15.59 -4.21
C ALA A 509 38.60 -16.17 -4.34
N GLY A 510 39.62 -15.35 -4.63
CA GLY A 510 40.99 -15.81 -4.91
C GLY A 510 41.14 -16.57 -6.23
N LEU A 511 40.21 -16.34 -7.17
CA LEU A 511 40.16 -17.01 -8.48
C LEU A 511 40.52 -16.08 -9.64
N ASP A 512 41.00 -14.86 -9.37
CA ASP A 512 41.40 -13.87 -10.37
C ASP A 512 42.58 -14.31 -11.26
N LYS A 513 43.29 -15.39 -10.88
CA LYS A 513 44.30 -16.04 -11.73
C LYS A 513 43.72 -17.03 -12.74
N LEU A 514 42.52 -17.55 -12.50
CA LEU A 514 41.84 -18.53 -13.35
C LEU A 514 40.67 -17.91 -14.12
N CYS A 515 40.14 -16.78 -13.65
CA CYS A 515 38.92 -16.17 -14.17
C CYS A 515 39.18 -14.74 -14.62
N ASP A 516 39.04 -14.49 -15.92
CA ASP A 516 39.11 -13.14 -16.51
C ASP A 516 37.82 -12.80 -17.26
N VAL A 517 37.51 -11.51 -17.37
CA VAL A 517 36.28 -11.01 -17.97
C VAL A 517 36.57 -9.81 -18.86
N VAL A 518 36.02 -9.84 -20.07
CA VAL A 518 36.07 -8.75 -21.04
C VAL A 518 34.67 -8.20 -21.32
N CYS A 519 34.60 -6.89 -21.52
CA CYS A 519 33.40 -6.23 -22.04
C CYS A 519 33.39 -6.37 -23.56
N GLY A 520 32.30 -6.88 -24.14
CA GLY A 520 32.22 -7.03 -25.59
C GLY A 520 30.92 -7.66 -26.08
N ASN A 521 30.64 -7.48 -27.36
CA ASN A 521 29.54 -8.10 -28.06
C ASN A 521 29.90 -9.54 -28.44
N PHE A 522 29.18 -10.53 -27.92
CA PHE A 522 29.40 -11.94 -28.27
C PHE A 522 29.06 -12.31 -29.74
N LEU A 523 28.49 -11.38 -30.51
CA LEU A 523 28.28 -11.51 -31.95
C LEU A 523 29.52 -11.08 -32.75
N GLU A 524 30.49 -10.44 -32.09
CA GLU A 524 31.76 -9.95 -32.65
C GLU A 524 32.84 -10.07 -31.57
N MET A 525 33.24 -11.30 -31.25
CA MET A 525 34.11 -11.56 -30.10
C MET A 525 35.54 -11.06 -30.35
N PRO A 526 36.18 -10.33 -29.42
CA PRO A 526 37.54 -9.82 -29.55
C PRO A 526 38.60 -10.91 -29.24
N PHE A 527 38.40 -12.10 -29.80
CA PHE A 527 39.28 -13.25 -29.64
C PHE A 527 39.69 -13.78 -31.00
N GLU A 528 40.92 -14.26 -31.10
CA GLU A 528 41.42 -14.93 -32.30
C GLU A 528 40.70 -16.26 -32.55
N ASP A 529 40.69 -16.70 -33.79
CA ASP A 529 40.18 -18.01 -34.19
C ASP A 529 40.88 -19.13 -33.40
N GLU A 530 40.16 -20.19 -33.08
CA GLU A 530 40.72 -21.41 -32.44
C GLU A 530 41.50 -21.15 -31.14
N SER A 531 41.07 -20.16 -30.36
CA SER A 531 41.69 -19.76 -29.08
C SER A 531 41.28 -20.61 -27.87
N PHE A 532 40.15 -21.31 -27.92
CA PHE A 532 39.55 -21.97 -26.75
C PHE A 532 39.45 -23.49 -26.91
N ASP A 533 39.75 -24.21 -25.83
CA ASP A 533 39.65 -25.68 -25.70
C ASP A 533 38.21 -26.16 -25.41
N GLY A 534 37.27 -25.23 -25.23
CA GLY A 534 35.87 -25.49 -24.96
C GLY A 534 35.11 -24.19 -24.69
N ALA A 535 33.79 -24.25 -24.71
CA ALA A 535 32.95 -23.08 -24.44
C ALA A 535 31.64 -23.50 -23.77
N TYR A 536 31.03 -22.58 -23.05
CA TYR A 536 29.64 -22.70 -22.63
C TYR A 536 28.91 -21.36 -22.72
N SER A 537 27.59 -21.44 -22.86
CA SER A 537 26.66 -20.34 -22.59
C SER A 537 25.56 -20.87 -21.68
N ILE A 538 25.29 -20.16 -20.59
CA ILE A 538 24.18 -20.49 -19.69
C ILE A 538 23.17 -19.37 -19.80
N GLU A 539 22.05 -19.62 -20.48
CA GLU A 539 20.90 -18.71 -20.55
C GLU A 539 21.24 -17.31 -21.11
N ALA A 540 22.22 -17.23 -22.01
CA ALA A 540 22.73 -15.95 -22.53
C ALA A 540 22.42 -15.74 -24.02
N THR A 541 22.53 -16.78 -24.83
CA THR A 541 22.38 -16.74 -26.29
C THR A 541 20.94 -16.49 -26.74
N CYS A 542 19.96 -16.63 -25.84
CA CYS A 542 18.58 -16.20 -26.04
C CYS A 542 18.46 -14.69 -26.32
N HIS A 543 19.40 -13.87 -25.86
CA HIS A 543 19.45 -12.43 -26.16
C HIS A 543 20.00 -12.10 -27.55
N ALA A 544 20.63 -13.06 -28.25
CA ALA A 544 21.07 -12.83 -29.63
C ALA A 544 19.85 -12.67 -30.55
N PRO A 545 19.86 -11.77 -31.55
CA PRO A 545 18.77 -11.68 -32.54
C PRO A 545 18.64 -12.93 -33.41
N LYS A 546 19.77 -13.56 -33.75
CA LYS A 546 19.86 -14.81 -34.52
C LYS A 546 20.88 -15.74 -33.87
N LEU A 547 20.51 -16.99 -33.63
CA LEU A 547 21.40 -17.96 -32.98
C LEU A 547 22.59 -18.31 -33.87
N GLU A 548 22.40 -18.39 -35.19
CA GLU A 548 23.48 -18.75 -36.09
C GLU A 548 24.64 -17.73 -36.07
N ASP A 549 24.39 -16.48 -35.69
CA ASP A 549 25.44 -15.46 -35.63
C ASP A 549 26.31 -15.64 -34.38
N VAL A 550 25.69 -15.81 -33.21
CA VAL A 550 26.45 -16.10 -31.97
C VAL A 550 27.11 -17.47 -31.99
N TYR A 551 26.44 -18.50 -32.53
CA TYR A 551 27.03 -19.82 -32.69
C TYR A 551 28.20 -19.81 -33.68
N ARG A 552 28.18 -18.95 -34.70
CA ARG A 552 29.31 -18.81 -35.63
C ARG A 552 30.53 -18.22 -34.96
N GLU A 553 30.36 -17.22 -34.10
CA GLU A 553 31.47 -16.68 -33.30
C GLU A 553 32.03 -17.72 -32.32
N ILE A 554 31.14 -18.44 -31.60
CA ILE A 554 31.57 -19.53 -30.71
C ILE A 554 32.31 -20.62 -31.52
N PHE A 555 31.81 -20.99 -32.69
CA PHE A 555 32.46 -21.95 -33.58
C PHE A 555 33.84 -21.45 -34.03
N ARG A 556 33.95 -20.17 -34.40
CA ARG A 556 35.21 -19.55 -34.86
C ARG A 556 36.30 -19.62 -33.79
N VAL A 557 35.98 -19.23 -32.56
CA VAL A 557 36.96 -19.13 -31.47
C VAL A 557 37.28 -20.48 -30.82
N LEU A 558 36.50 -21.53 -31.05
CA LEU A 558 36.79 -22.88 -30.57
C LEU A 558 37.85 -23.58 -31.41
N LYS A 559 38.74 -24.35 -30.77
CA LYS A 559 39.66 -25.26 -31.49
C LYS A 559 38.88 -26.43 -32.11
N PRO A 560 39.34 -26.98 -33.24
CA PRO A 560 38.82 -28.25 -33.77
C PRO A 560 38.78 -29.34 -32.69
N GLY A 561 37.75 -30.19 -32.73
CA GLY A 561 37.52 -31.25 -31.73
C GLY A 561 36.92 -30.78 -30.39
N SER A 562 36.89 -29.47 -30.12
CA SER A 562 36.42 -28.92 -28.84
C SER A 562 34.90 -29.01 -28.67
N MET A 563 34.46 -29.05 -27.41
CA MET A 563 33.05 -29.18 -27.04
C MET A 563 32.45 -27.83 -26.62
N TYR A 564 31.17 -27.64 -26.93
CA TYR A 564 30.36 -26.49 -26.56
C TYR A 564 29.07 -26.93 -25.87
N VAL A 565 28.75 -26.34 -24.72
CA VAL A 565 27.48 -26.56 -24.02
C VAL A 565 26.64 -25.28 -24.08
N SER A 566 25.43 -25.35 -24.63
CA SER A 566 24.46 -24.25 -24.56
C SER A 566 23.28 -24.66 -23.67
N TYR A 567 22.85 -23.76 -22.78
CA TYR A 567 21.53 -23.80 -22.13
C TYR A 567 20.69 -22.64 -22.64
N GLU A 568 19.55 -22.95 -23.24
CA GLU A 568 18.68 -21.99 -23.92
C GLU A 568 17.32 -21.87 -23.25
N TRP A 569 16.79 -20.65 -23.29
CA TRP A 569 15.39 -20.35 -23.05
C TRP A 569 14.61 -20.55 -24.34
N VAL A 570 13.62 -21.45 -24.32
CA VAL A 570 12.87 -21.83 -25.52
C VAL A 570 11.39 -22.06 -25.22
N THR A 571 10.57 -21.90 -26.26
CA THR A 571 9.24 -22.47 -26.30
C THR A 571 9.32 -23.98 -26.56
N THR A 572 8.48 -24.75 -25.89
CA THR A 572 8.45 -26.22 -25.99
C THR A 572 7.49 -26.69 -27.09
N GLU A 573 7.40 -28.00 -27.27
CA GLU A 573 6.41 -28.65 -28.13
C GLU A 573 4.95 -28.36 -27.75
N LEU A 574 4.69 -27.81 -26.55
CA LEU A 574 3.35 -27.49 -26.06
C LEU A 574 2.88 -26.08 -26.46
N TYR A 575 3.80 -25.20 -26.86
CA TYR A 575 3.45 -23.84 -27.29
C TYR A 575 2.58 -23.86 -28.56
N ARG A 576 1.60 -22.96 -28.62
CA ARG A 576 0.65 -22.79 -29.73
C ARG A 576 0.54 -21.30 -30.01
N GLY A 577 1.02 -20.85 -31.18
CA GLY A 577 1.07 -19.42 -31.51
C GLY A 577 -0.30 -18.81 -31.81
N GLU A 578 -1.30 -19.64 -32.01
CA GLU A 578 -2.70 -19.29 -32.19
C GLU A 578 -3.48 -19.15 -30.87
N ASP A 579 -2.92 -19.64 -29.74
CA ASP A 579 -3.54 -19.52 -28.42
C ASP A 579 -3.17 -18.15 -27.79
N PRO A 580 -4.15 -17.25 -27.57
CA PRO A 580 -3.87 -15.93 -27.01
C PRO A 580 -3.23 -15.95 -25.63
N GLU A 581 -3.52 -16.96 -24.79
CA GLU A 581 -2.91 -17.06 -23.47
C GLU A 581 -1.44 -17.47 -23.58
N HIS A 582 -1.11 -18.41 -24.45
CA HIS A 582 0.28 -18.79 -24.71
C HIS A 582 1.09 -17.61 -25.22
N VAL A 583 0.53 -16.86 -26.17
CA VAL A 583 1.17 -15.65 -26.73
C VAL A 583 1.38 -14.59 -25.66
N ASP A 584 0.38 -14.32 -24.80
CA ASP A 584 0.51 -13.38 -23.68
C ASP A 584 1.62 -13.78 -22.71
N ILE A 585 1.70 -15.07 -22.36
CA ILE A 585 2.74 -15.58 -21.45
C ILE A 585 4.13 -15.41 -22.05
N ILE A 586 4.34 -15.85 -23.29
CA ILE A 586 5.65 -15.78 -23.96
C ILE A 586 6.08 -14.32 -24.18
N GLN A 587 5.17 -13.45 -24.63
CA GLN A 587 5.47 -12.02 -24.77
C GLN A 587 5.74 -11.36 -23.41
N GLY A 588 5.09 -11.81 -22.34
CA GLY A 588 5.37 -11.36 -20.98
C GLY A 588 6.78 -11.69 -20.53
N ILE A 589 7.27 -12.89 -20.82
CA ILE A 589 8.66 -13.32 -20.57
C ILE A 589 9.62 -12.47 -21.42
N GLU A 590 9.38 -12.37 -22.72
CA GLU A 590 10.23 -11.59 -23.63
C GLU A 590 10.37 -10.12 -23.20
N ARG A 591 9.26 -9.52 -22.76
CA ARG A 591 9.23 -8.14 -22.27
C ARG A 591 9.94 -7.96 -20.95
N GLY A 592 9.82 -8.94 -20.06
CA GLY A 592 10.35 -8.87 -18.72
C GLY A 592 11.84 -9.15 -18.61
N ASP A 593 12.37 -9.91 -19.57
CA ASP A 593 13.75 -10.42 -19.59
C ASP A 593 14.57 -9.89 -20.78
N ALA A 594 14.08 -8.86 -21.48
CA ALA A 594 14.78 -8.23 -22.60
C ALA A 594 15.18 -9.22 -23.72
N LEU A 595 14.25 -10.08 -24.14
CA LEU A 595 14.48 -11.06 -25.21
C LEU A 595 13.95 -10.54 -26.55
N PRO A 596 14.72 -10.67 -27.65
CA PRO A 596 14.28 -10.25 -28.99
C PRO A 596 13.22 -11.17 -29.61
N GLY A 597 12.87 -12.26 -28.91
CA GLY A 597 11.90 -13.28 -29.34
C GLY A 597 12.38 -14.68 -28.95
N LEU A 598 11.54 -15.43 -28.24
CA LEU A 598 11.84 -16.80 -27.86
C LEU A 598 11.71 -17.74 -29.07
N ARG A 599 12.68 -18.67 -29.19
CA ARG A 599 12.74 -19.64 -30.29
C ARG A 599 12.02 -20.93 -29.92
N ASN A 600 11.71 -21.74 -30.93
CA ASN A 600 11.25 -23.09 -30.66
C ASN A 600 12.45 -23.97 -30.28
N TYR A 601 12.25 -24.91 -29.36
CA TYR A 601 13.29 -25.86 -28.96
C TYR A 601 13.90 -26.60 -30.17
N SER A 602 13.11 -26.89 -31.21
CA SER A 602 13.59 -27.58 -32.42
C SER A 602 14.61 -26.77 -33.24
N ASP A 603 14.63 -25.45 -33.07
CA ASP A 603 15.48 -24.57 -33.84
C ASP A 603 16.91 -24.55 -33.31
N ILE A 604 17.11 -24.89 -32.03
CA ILE A 604 18.39 -24.77 -31.33
C ILE A 604 19.45 -25.70 -31.96
N ALA A 605 19.17 -27.00 -31.99
CA ALA A 605 20.07 -27.98 -32.60
C ALA A 605 20.21 -27.77 -34.12
N THR A 606 19.16 -27.28 -34.78
CA THR A 606 19.17 -26.97 -36.21
C THR A 606 20.11 -25.81 -36.53
N ALA A 607 20.07 -24.73 -35.76
CA ALA A 607 20.96 -23.58 -35.89
C ALA A 607 22.43 -23.99 -35.66
N ALA A 608 22.71 -24.80 -34.64
CA ALA A 608 24.06 -25.31 -34.37
C ALA A 608 24.61 -26.13 -35.55
N LYS A 609 23.81 -27.06 -36.09
CA LYS A 609 24.19 -27.87 -37.27
C LYS A 609 24.45 -27.03 -38.51
N LYS A 610 23.63 -26.00 -38.74
CA LYS A 610 23.75 -25.09 -39.88
C LYS A 610 25.06 -24.28 -39.86
N VAL A 611 25.57 -23.96 -38.68
CA VAL A 611 26.88 -23.30 -38.50
C VAL A 611 28.04 -24.27 -38.72
N GLY A 612 27.83 -25.56 -38.47
CA GLY A 612 28.83 -26.62 -38.67
C GLY A 612 29.15 -27.45 -37.43
N PHE A 613 28.44 -27.25 -36.31
CA PHE A 613 28.61 -28.11 -35.14
C PHE A 613 27.98 -29.49 -35.34
N GLU A 614 28.63 -30.51 -34.79
CA GLU A 614 28.02 -31.82 -34.55
C GLU A 614 27.25 -31.78 -33.23
N VAL A 615 25.93 -31.95 -33.25
CA VAL A 615 25.14 -32.04 -32.01
C VAL A 615 25.27 -33.45 -31.44
N VAL A 616 26.01 -33.58 -30.34
CA VAL A 616 26.31 -34.83 -29.63
C VAL A 616 25.17 -35.24 -28.72
N LYS A 617 24.53 -34.27 -28.05
CA LYS A 617 23.43 -34.51 -27.12
C LYS A 617 22.49 -33.31 -27.08
N GLU A 618 21.20 -33.59 -26.93
CA GLU A 618 20.16 -32.58 -26.74
C GLU A 618 19.23 -33.08 -25.63
N LYS A 619 18.91 -32.21 -24.66
CA LYS A 619 18.06 -32.57 -23.53
C LYS A 619 17.44 -31.33 -22.89
N ASP A 620 16.15 -31.38 -22.63
CA ASP A 620 15.52 -30.45 -21.69
C ASP A 620 15.72 -30.93 -20.25
N LEU A 621 16.47 -30.15 -19.46
CA LEU A 621 16.79 -30.48 -18.08
C LEU A 621 15.71 -30.04 -17.08
N ALA A 622 14.69 -29.30 -17.54
CA ALA A 622 13.50 -29.01 -16.73
C ALA A 622 12.59 -30.24 -16.59
N LYS A 623 12.69 -31.22 -17.49
CA LYS A 623 11.86 -32.43 -17.48
C LYS A 623 12.25 -33.37 -16.31
N PRO A 624 11.33 -34.25 -15.86
CA PRO A 624 11.60 -35.22 -14.79
C PRO A 624 12.93 -35.98 -15.00
N PRO A 625 13.71 -36.26 -13.95
CA PRO A 625 13.34 -36.29 -12.54
C PRO A 625 13.42 -34.93 -11.80
N ALA A 626 13.74 -33.84 -12.48
CA ALA A 626 13.74 -32.51 -11.87
C ALA A 626 12.33 -32.15 -11.36
N LYS A 627 12.24 -31.50 -10.19
CA LYS A 627 11.00 -30.85 -9.73
C LYS A 627 10.81 -29.51 -10.45
N PRO A 628 9.58 -28.96 -10.47
CA PRO A 628 9.27 -27.65 -11.05
C PRO A 628 10.28 -26.55 -10.73
N TRP A 629 11.02 -26.09 -11.74
CA TRP A 629 12.08 -25.07 -11.59
C TRP A 629 11.51 -23.72 -11.14
N TRP A 630 10.29 -23.39 -11.58
CA TRP A 630 9.58 -22.15 -11.22
C TRP A 630 9.15 -22.08 -9.75
N SER A 631 9.26 -23.18 -9.00
CA SER A 631 8.99 -23.14 -7.55
C SER A 631 9.90 -22.14 -6.80
N ARG A 632 11.08 -21.84 -7.35
CA ARG A 632 12.01 -20.84 -6.81
C ARG A 632 11.54 -19.40 -7.02
N LEU A 633 10.68 -19.16 -8.02
CA LEU A 633 10.09 -17.86 -8.32
C LEU A 633 8.87 -17.54 -7.45
N LYS A 634 8.24 -18.56 -6.85
CA LYS A 634 7.01 -18.41 -6.08
C LYS A 634 7.26 -17.64 -4.79
N MET A 635 7.01 -16.34 -4.84
CA MET A 635 7.00 -15.48 -3.66
C MET A 635 5.57 -15.41 -3.08
N GLY A 636 5.44 -15.71 -1.78
CA GLY A 636 4.17 -15.55 -1.09
C GLY A 636 3.69 -14.09 -1.11
N ARG A 637 2.37 -13.87 -1.22
CA ARG A 637 1.76 -12.52 -1.28
C ARG A 637 2.25 -11.57 -0.19
N LEU A 638 2.46 -12.09 1.01
CA LEU A 638 2.96 -11.32 2.15
C LEU A 638 4.42 -10.85 1.93
N ALA A 639 5.26 -11.72 1.38
CA ALA A 639 6.66 -11.41 1.09
C ALA A 639 6.79 -10.42 -0.07
N TYR A 640 5.95 -10.56 -1.11
CA TYR A 640 5.85 -9.59 -2.20
C TYR A 640 5.47 -8.21 -1.67
N TRP A 641 4.34 -8.12 -0.97
CA TRP A 641 3.83 -6.85 -0.45
C TRP A 641 4.83 -6.17 0.50
N ARG A 642 5.50 -6.96 1.35
CA ARG A 642 6.58 -6.48 2.21
C ARG A 642 7.73 -5.89 1.39
N ASN A 643 8.25 -6.61 0.40
CA ASN A 643 9.37 -6.15 -0.40
C ASN A 643 9.00 -4.91 -1.22
N HIS A 644 7.78 -4.88 -1.79
CA HIS A 644 7.27 -3.73 -2.53
C HIS A 644 7.19 -2.47 -1.66
N ILE A 645 6.69 -2.58 -0.42
CA ILE A 645 6.69 -1.46 0.54
C ILE A 645 8.11 -1.02 0.89
N VAL A 646 9.03 -1.95 1.13
CA VAL A 646 10.43 -1.60 1.44
C VAL A 646 11.02 -0.80 0.29
N VAL A 647 10.87 -1.26 -0.95
CA VAL A 647 11.39 -0.55 -2.14
C VAL A 647 10.74 0.83 -2.29
N MET A 648 9.42 0.94 -2.13
CA MET A 648 8.71 2.22 -2.16
C MET A 648 9.20 3.20 -1.09
N VAL A 649 9.40 2.74 0.14
CA VAL A 649 9.91 3.57 1.24
C VAL A 649 11.33 4.02 0.96
N LEU A 650 12.20 3.12 0.50
CA LEU A 650 13.59 3.44 0.17
C LEU A 650 13.66 4.49 -0.96
N GLU A 651 12.84 4.35 -2.00
CA GLU A 651 12.75 5.34 -3.08
C GLU A 651 12.20 6.68 -2.59
N THR A 652 11.12 6.68 -1.81
CA THR A 652 10.49 7.90 -1.28
C THR A 652 11.43 8.69 -0.36
N LEU A 653 12.26 7.97 0.42
CA LEU A 653 13.27 8.58 1.30
C LEU A 653 14.55 8.99 0.54
N GLY A 654 14.62 8.73 -0.78
CA GLY A 654 15.80 8.99 -1.61
C GLY A 654 16.98 8.06 -1.35
N VAL A 655 16.78 6.97 -0.59
CA VAL A 655 17.79 5.93 -0.31
C VAL A 655 17.96 4.99 -1.51
N ALA A 656 16.87 4.69 -2.23
CA ALA A 656 16.92 4.08 -3.56
C ALA A 656 16.70 5.15 -4.64
N PRO A 657 17.27 4.99 -5.85
CA PRO A 657 17.00 5.86 -6.99
C PRO A 657 15.52 5.92 -7.38
N LYS A 658 15.10 7.02 -8.04
CA LYS A 658 13.75 7.11 -8.63
C LYS A 658 13.59 6.10 -9.76
N GLY A 659 12.47 5.39 -9.81
CA GLY A 659 12.18 4.31 -10.77
C GLY A 659 12.55 2.91 -10.26
N THR A 660 13.09 2.78 -9.05
CA THR A 660 13.42 1.46 -8.47
C THR A 660 12.14 0.63 -8.22
N VAL A 661 11.04 1.28 -7.82
CA VAL A 661 9.73 0.64 -7.67
C VAL A 661 9.23 0.09 -9.00
N ASP A 662 9.39 0.84 -10.10
CA ASP A 662 8.96 0.42 -11.44
C ASP A 662 9.74 -0.82 -11.90
N VAL A 663 11.06 -0.83 -11.69
CA VAL A 663 11.92 -2.00 -11.99
C VAL A 663 11.52 -3.20 -11.11
N HIS A 664 11.25 -2.98 -9.83
CA HIS A 664 10.80 -4.05 -8.93
C HIS A 664 9.45 -4.65 -9.35
N GLU A 665 8.49 -3.81 -9.76
CA GLU A 665 7.19 -4.26 -10.25
C GLU A 665 7.31 -5.03 -11.57
N MET A 666 8.15 -4.54 -12.48
CA MET A 666 8.46 -5.22 -13.74
C MET A 666 8.99 -6.64 -13.48
N LEU A 667 10.05 -6.78 -12.68
CA LEU A 667 10.65 -8.09 -12.35
C LEU A 667 9.64 -9.05 -11.70
N PHE A 668 8.73 -8.53 -10.87
CA PHE A 668 7.69 -9.36 -10.26
C PHE A 668 6.68 -9.87 -11.29
N LYS A 669 6.23 -9.01 -12.21
CA LYS A 669 5.36 -9.42 -13.32
C LYS A 669 6.07 -10.45 -14.20
N THR A 670 7.35 -10.27 -14.50
CA THR A 670 8.17 -11.24 -15.22
C THR A 670 8.20 -12.60 -14.52
N ALA A 671 8.39 -12.63 -13.20
CA ALA A 671 8.38 -13.87 -12.42
C ALA A 671 7.03 -14.61 -12.47
N ASP A 672 5.91 -13.88 -12.55
CA ASP A 672 4.57 -14.46 -12.75
C ASP A 672 4.46 -15.12 -14.14
N TYR A 673 4.89 -14.43 -15.20
CA TYR A 673 4.90 -14.97 -16.56
C TYR A 673 5.81 -16.21 -16.69
N LEU A 674 7.01 -16.17 -16.11
CA LEU A 674 7.91 -17.34 -16.06
C LEU A 674 7.26 -18.51 -15.31
N THR A 675 6.57 -18.23 -14.20
CA THR A 675 5.84 -19.25 -13.43
C THR A 675 4.74 -19.88 -14.26
N ARG A 676 3.91 -19.06 -14.93
CA ARG A 676 2.83 -19.53 -15.80
C ARG A 676 3.38 -20.33 -16.99
N GLY A 677 4.48 -19.88 -17.61
CA GLY A 677 5.14 -20.59 -18.70
C GLY A 677 5.68 -21.97 -18.29
N GLY A 678 6.21 -22.07 -17.07
CA GLY A 678 6.59 -23.34 -16.46
C GLY A 678 5.38 -24.25 -16.14
N GLU A 679 4.33 -23.69 -15.52
CA GLU A 679 3.12 -24.45 -15.12
C GLU A 679 2.35 -25.02 -16.31
N THR A 680 2.24 -24.27 -17.41
CA THR A 680 1.64 -24.75 -18.66
C THR A 680 2.59 -25.68 -19.43
N GLY A 681 3.89 -25.63 -19.12
CA GLY A 681 4.94 -26.40 -19.78
C GLY A 681 5.30 -25.89 -21.17
N ILE A 682 4.79 -24.72 -21.60
CA ILE A 682 5.06 -24.13 -22.92
C ILE A 682 6.44 -23.49 -23.02
N PHE A 683 7.12 -23.28 -21.88
CA PHE A 683 8.43 -22.64 -21.78
C PHE A 683 9.38 -23.48 -20.91
N THR A 684 10.64 -23.57 -21.33
CA THR A 684 11.73 -24.12 -20.51
C THR A 684 12.97 -23.21 -20.59
N PRO A 685 13.61 -22.89 -19.45
CA PRO A 685 14.84 -22.10 -19.42
C PRO A 685 16.11 -22.97 -19.55
N MET A 686 16.00 -24.30 -19.58
CA MET A 686 17.13 -25.22 -19.45
C MET A 686 17.16 -26.25 -20.59
N HIS A 687 16.86 -25.81 -21.82
CA HIS A 687 17.06 -26.64 -22.99
C HIS A 687 18.55 -26.71 -23.33
N MET A 688 19.17 -27.87 -23.11
CA MET A 688 20.60 -28.08 -23.26
C MET A 688 20.93 -28.74 -24.60
N ILE A 689 21.92 -28.19 -25.32
CA ILE A 689 22.64 -28.91 -26.38
C ILE A 689 24.13 -29.03 -26.03
N LEU A 690 24.71 -30.18 -26.35
CA LEU A 690 26.15 -30.44 -26.35
C LEU A 690 26.59 -30.61 -27.79
N CYS A 691 27.51 -29.76 -28.21
CA CYS A 691 28.03 -29.70 -29.56
C CYS A 691 29.52 -30.00 -29.60
N ARG A 692 29.99 -30.57 -30.70
CA ARG A 692 31.41 -30.72 -31.02
C ARG A 692 31.73 -29.91 -32.28
N LYS A 693 32.81 -29.12 -32.24
CA LYS A 693 33.41 -28.58 -33.46
C LYS A 693 34.14 -29.73 -34.17
N PRO A 694 33.83 -30.04 -35.45
CA PRO A 694 34.49 -31.12 -36.16
C PRO A 694 36.02 -30.99 -36.11
N GLU A 695 36.71 -32.13 -36.12
CA GLU A 695 38.15 -32.15 -36.33
C GLU A 695 38.48 -31.54 -37.70
N LYS A 696 39.67 -30.93 -37.83
CA LYS A 696 40.16 -30.56 -39.16
C LYS A 696 40.34 -31.85 -39.96
N SER A 697 39.71 -31.94 -41.12
CA SER A 697 40.00 -32.98 -42.09
C SER A 697 41.50 -32.91 -42.42
N ASN A 698 42.25 -33.95 -42.05
CA ASN A 698 43.67 -34.08 -42.38
C ASN A 698 43.91 -34.10 -43.90
#